data_AF-A0A4R6I3T1-F1
#
_entry.id   AF-A0A4R6I3T1-F1
#
_cell.length_a   1.000
_cell.length_b   1.000
_cell.length_c   1.000
_cell.angle_alpha   90.00
_cell.angle_beta   90.00
_cell.angle_gamma   90.00
#
_symmetry.space_group_name_H-M   'P 1'
#
loop_
_entity.id
_entity.type
_entity.pdbx_description
1 polymer ?
#
loop_
_entity_poly.entity_id
_entity_poly.type
_entity_poly.pdbx_seq_one_letter_code
_entity_poly.pdbx_strand_id
1 'polypeptide(L)'
;MIPLTGGLGVFIGFLLVQPLLGIPMGAWYPLYLGLLGLMVCGMVDDARVIRNTDKLGIQLTVAAMMVVSGGHVLNYLGTFPLVGEIRLVWWLAMPLTLMAVTGLINAVNMMDGVDGLAGGSALSMLAWLAFVAALQSQLALLAVILTLGAALVGFLLFNLRHPWRRQASVFMGDSGSMALGFAIAWFVVALSQSENALVSPVAYGWLLALPVMDTLSLMVRRYRKGISPFAPDRDHLHHIFLRAGFTPGQTTMILMLVVGALGGIGVMFSLAGVPDVLLLAGLLGLVVVHDIFVRRAWMTSKALRRVHLATLSAAKAHQRQRLSVRLRRRPMVGGKRRQVAVFGAYLLCFSMTLNLSLALAGGTMMLVAALASAPVLWRDLYRLPLFWISLLLSGYVLLRLMLSGALADPYGWAFVSLCGLVSLPLGWWLAQMRVHWAWLVLTLISGGAVAFVLQADWLRFQQGMLTSPWAWGQPGRVGFMASAGLMVVLASLFAGLQRLGTGWRPAYQVALSLVCAVSGVVILVGTGFATAWLATLAGMLCFAVVSPVLGRHQGHRLGRWGMLMLLILGVLGIGSLQMMQGGGSTLSSMFVEPLQAMGMVLRGEVQQAHALHPGMVERLMLWQQAWQAWQADWLFGNGGGRATVANASLAGYNHYHSLLAAVVSGLGVVGVLGFAAVVLIPLNAVVWMALKRAWHSSWALGVLSCGVSVLVMSVLAVPVYYPESLVFILLFMAAVQVAVIQKSWLTTPRHDVPAPFCRIKPLRSPNALAASDHRDKGRKEC
;
A
#
# COMPACT_ATOMS: atom_id res chain seq x y z
N MET A 1 34.67 -2.87 -15.89
CA MET A 1 33.84 -4.05 -16.20
C MET A 1 33.08 -4.43 -14.95
N ILE A 2 31.80 -4.75 -15.06
CA ILE A 2 30.97 -5.21 -13.92
C ILE A 2 30.95 -6.75 -14.01
N PRO A 3 31.26 -7.49 -12.93
CA PRO A 3 31.32 -8.95 -12.96
C PRO A 3 29.93 -9.60 -13.10
N LEU A 4 29.86 -10.73 -13.80
CA LEU A 4 28.66 -11.59 -13.99
C LEU A 4 28.51 -12.65 -12.87
N THR A 5 28.94 -12.35 -11.64
CA THR A 5 29.01 -13.34 -10.54
C THR A 5 27.78 -13.28 -9.61
N GLY A 6 26.76 -12.52 -9.96
CA GLY A 6 25.60 -12.28 -9.11
C GLY A 6 24.76 -13.52 -8.88
N GLY A 7 24.49 -14.30 -9.93
CA GLY A 7 23.78 -15.57 -9.86
C GLY A 7 24.44 -16.57 -8.91
N LEU A 8 25.77 -16.70 -9.01
CA LEU A 8 26.58 -17.53 -8.11
C LEU A 8 26.39 -17.13 -6.64
N GLY A 9 26.46 -15.82 -6.34
CA GLY A 9 26.24 -15.33 -4.98
C GLY A 9 24.86 -15.68 -4.43
N VAL A 10 23.81 -15.56 -5.25
CA VAL A 10 22.43 -15.93 -4.87
C VAL A 10 22.34 -17.42 -4.58
N PHE A 11 22.75 -18.27 -5.51
CA PHE A 11 22.52 -19.71 -5.39
C PHE A 11 23.45 -20.39 -4.39
N ILE A 12 24.69 -19.92 -4.22
CA ILE A 12 25.57 -20.40 -3.12
C ILE A 12 24.94 -20.04 -1.77
N GLY A 13 24.52 -18.79 -1.56
CA GLY A 13 23.87 -18.39 -0.32
C GLY A 13 22.58 -19.17 -0.05
N PHE A 14 21.76 -19.37 -1.07
CA PHE A 14 20.54 -20.16 -1.00
C PHE A 14 20.80 -21.62 -0.62
N LEU A 15 21.74 -22.29 -1.29
CA LEU A 15 22.06 -23.71 -1.06
C LEU A 15 22.70 -23.95 0.31
N LEU A 16 23.56 -23.04 0.79
CA LEU A 16 24.22 -23.17 2.10
C LEU A 16 23.25 -23.03 3.28
N VAL A 17 22.15 -22.29 3.12
CA VAL A 17 21.16 -22.07 4.18
C VAL A 17 20.19 -23.24 4.33
N GLN A 18 19.92 -24.00 3.25
CA GLN A 18 18.91 -25.08 3.30
C GLN A 18 19.17 -26.14 4.39
N PRO A 19 20.40 -26.68 4.58
CA PRO A 19 20.66 -27.67 5.64
C PRO A 19 20.48 -27.10 7.05
N LEU A 20 20.77 -25.80 7.23
CA LEU A 20 20.68 -25.11 8.53
C LEU A 20 19.24 -24.95 9.01
N LEU A 21 18.27 -25.01 8.10
CA LEU A 21 16.84 -24.93 8.41
C LEU A 21 16.20 -26.30 8.64
N GLY A 22 16.97 -27.40 8.61
CA GLY A 22 16.45 -28.75 8.76
C GLY A 22 15.53 -29.18 7.61
N ILE A 23 15.59 -28.51 6.46
CA ILE A 23 14.79 -28.87 5.29
C ILE A 23 15.29 -30.23 4.77
N PRO A 24 14.41 -31.24 4.59
CA PRO A 24 14.82 -32.56 4.13
C PRO A 24 15.26 -32.49 2.66
N MET A 25 16.53 -32.18 2.43
CA MET A 25 17.15 -32.00 1.11
C MET A 25 16.90 -33.20 0.18
N GLY A 26 16.86 -34.41 0.74
CA GLY A 26 16.57 -35.64 0.01
C GLY A 26 15.20 -35.65 -0.68
N ALA A 27 14.20 -34.96 -0.14
CA ALA A 27 12.88 -34.87 -0.77
C ALA A 27 12.85 -33.92 -1.99
N TRP A 28 13.80 -32.99 -2.07
CA TRP A 28 13.86 -31.96 -3.11
C TRP A 28 15.15 -32.02 -3.93
N TYR A 29 15.85 -33.16 -3.91
CA TYR A 29 17.11 -33.35 -4.64
C TYR A 29 17.02 -33.01 -6.15
N PRO A 30 15.91 -33.27 -6.89
CA PRO A 30 15.86 -32.94 -8.31
C PRO A 30 15.79 -31.43 -8.55
N LEU A 31 15.19 -30.66 -7.63
CA LEU A 31 15.25 -29.19 -7.66
C LEU A 31 16.70 -28.73 -7.53
N TYR A 32 17.42 -29.19 -6.51
CA TYR A 32 18.79 -28.74 -6.23
C TYR A 32 19.78 -29.16 -7.32
N LEU A 33 19.67 -30.38 -7.85
CA LEU A 33 20.48 -30.83 -8.98
C LEU A 33 20.16 -30.05 -10.26
N GLY A 34 18.89 -29.73 -10.51
CA GLY A 34 18.48 -28.94 -11.66
C GLY A 34 19.03 -27.50 -11.59
N LEU A 35 18.96 -26.89 -10.40
CA LEU A 35 19.56 -25.58 -10.15
C LEU A 35 21.07 -25.59 -10.34
N LEU A 36 21.77 -26.60 -9.80
CA LEU A 36 23.21 -26.76 -9.99
C LEU A 36 23.56 -26.93 -11.47
N GLY A 37 22.82 -27.78 -12.20
CA GLY A 37 23.04 -28.02 -13.62
C GLY A 37 22.86 -26.77 -14.47
N LEU A 38 21.81 -25.99 -14.24
CA LEU A 38 21.59 -24.72 -14.94
C LEU A 38 22.58 -23.64 -14.55
N MET A 39 23.00 -23.59 -13.27
CA MET A 39 24.03 -22.66 -12.82
C MET A 39 25.36 -22.96 -13.51
N VAL A 40 25.77 -24.23 -13.58
CA VAL A 40 26.98 -24.65 -14.31
C VAL A 40 26.83 -24.34 -15.81
N CYS A 41 25.69 -24.68 -16.43
CA CYS A 41 25.43 -24.36 -17.83
C CYS A 41 25.59 -22.86 -18.12
N GLY A 42 24.98 -22.01 -17.30
CA GLY A 42 25.07 -20.57 -17.49
C GLY A 42 26.44 -20.01 -17.14
N MET A 43 27.18 -20.58 -16.19
CA MET A 43 28.57 -20.19 -15.94
C MET A 43 29.47 -20.51 -17.13
N VAL A 44 29.27 -21.68 -17.73
CA VAL A 44 29.99 -22.06 -18.95
C VAL A 44 29.61 -21.11 -20.09
N ASP A 45 28.34 -20.73 -20.22
CA ASP A 45 27.91 -19.78 -21.23
C ASP A 45 28.44 -18.35 -21.03
N ASP A 46 28.41 -17.86 -19.80
CA ASP A 46 29.00 -16.57 -19.39
C ASP A 46 30.51 -16.54 -19.71
N ALA A 47 31.20 -17.70 -19.67
CA ALA A 47 32.62 -17.83 -19.98
C ALA A 47 32.93 -18.15 -21.45
N ARG A 48 32.08 -18.93 -22.12
CA ARG A 48 32.22 -19.44 -23.49
C ARG A 48 30.83 -19.57 -24.09
N VAL A 49 30.47 -18.69 -25.02
CA VAL A 49 29.15 -18.69 -25.68
C VAL A 49 28.80 -20.10 -26.19
N ILE A 50 27.77 -20.72 -25.62
CA ILE A 50 27.27 -22.06 -25.94
C ILE A 50 26.23 -21.96 -27.05
N ARG A 51 26.07 -23.02 -27.85
CA ARG A 51 25.02 -23.10 -28.88
C ARG A 51 23.64 -23.16 -28.21
N ASN A 52 22.67 -22.45 -28.78
CA ASN A 52 21.29 -22.40 -28.25
C ASN A 52 20.63 -23.80 -28.15
N THR A 53 21.01 -24.74 -29.01
CA THR A 53 20.53 -26.14 -28.98
C THR A 53 21.00 -26.87 -27.74
N ASP A 54 22.25 -26.64 -27.32
CA ASP A 54 22.87 -27.35 -26.20
C ASP A 54 22.30 -26.80 -24.88
N LYS A 55 22.10 -25.48 -24.81
CA LYS A 55 21.35 -24.83 -23.72
C LYS A 55 19.95 -25.43 -23.59
N LEU A 56 19.21 -25.52 -24.69
CA LEU A 56 17.85 -26.07 -24.69
C LEU A 56 17.85 -27.55 -24.27
N GLY A 57 18.84 -28.35 -24.70
CA GLY A 57 18.99 -29.73 -24.28
C GLY A 57 19.17 -29.88 -22.76
N ILE A 58 20.00 -29.03 -22.14
CA ILE A 58 20.17 -29.02 -20.68
C ILE A 58 18.88 -28.57 -19.99
N GLN A 59 18.22 -27.52 -20.48
CA GLN A 59 16.93 -27.05 -19.95
C GLN A 59 15.84 -28.14 -20.00
N LEU A 60 15.75 -28.88 -21.12
CA LEU A 60 14.84 -30.01 -21.26
C LEU A 60 15.20 -31.15 -20.31
N THR A 61 16.49 -31.41 -20.10
CA THR A 61 16.96 -32.46 -19.18
C THR A 61 16.55 -32.15 -17.74
N VAL A 62 16.78 -30.92 -17.25
CA VAL A 62 16.37 -30.55 -15.90
C VAL A 62 14.85 -30.48 -15.73
N ALA A 63 14.12 -30.07 -16.79
CA ALA A 63 12.66 -30.12 -16.79
C ALA A 63 12.12 -31.56 -16.78
N ALA A 64 12.75 -32.48 -17.51
CA ALA A 64 12.40 -33.91 -17.47
C ALA A 64 12.70 -34.53 -16.10
N MET A 65 13.82 -34.16 -15.49
CA MET A 65 14.16 -34.58 -14.13
C MET A 65 13.14 -34.08 -13.10
N MET A 66 12.64 -32.84 -13.25
CA MET A 66 11.54 -32.32 -12.44
C MET A 66 10.26 -33.17 -12.56
N VAL A 67 9.90 -33.60 -13.77
CA VAL A 67 8.71 -34.43 -14.00
C VAL A 67 8.89 -35.85 -13.47
N VAL A 68 9.97 -36.53 -13.86
CA VAL A 68 10.17 -37.96 -13.59
C VAL A 68 10.58 -38.21 -12.14
N SER A 69 11.51 -37.41 -11.61
CA SER A 69 12.05 -37.61 -10.26
C SER A 69 11.39 -36.72 -9.22
N GLY A 70 10.92 -35.54 -9.62
CA GLY A 70 10.21 -34.60 -8.74
C GLY A 70 8.70 -34.80 -8.68
N GLY A 71 8.11 -35.60 -9.59
CA GLY A 71 6.67 -35.83 -9.64
C GLY A 71 5.83 -34.59 -9.98
N HIS A 72 6.46 -33.50 -10.45
CA HIS A 72 5.77 -32.26 -10.74
C HIS A 72 5.41 -32.16 -12.22
N VAL A 73 4.15 -32.42 -12.54
CA VAL A 73 3.61 -32.39 -13.90
C VAL A 73 2.35 -31.54 -13.95
N LEU A 74 2.22 -30.69 -14.98
CA LEU A 74 1.05 -29.85 -15.20
C LEU A 74 -0.07 -30.70 -15.83
N ASN A 75 -0.79 -31.47 -15.00
CA ASN A 75 -1.88 -32.34 -15.44
C ASN A 75 -3.24 -31.65 -15.33
N TYR A 76 -3.46 -30.76 -14.36
CA TYR A 76 -4.70 -30.01 -14.20
C TYR A 76 -4.53 -28.56 -14.67
N LEU A 77 -5.40 -28.12 -15.57
CA LEU A 77 -5.35 -26.78 -16.19
C LEU A 77 -6.41 -25.80 -15.66
N GLY A 78 -7.44 -26.29 -14.96
CA GLY A 78 -8.56 -25.49 -14.47
C GLY A 78 -9.94 -26.08 -14.83
N THR A 79 -10.99 -25.42 -14.36
CA THR A 79 -12.40 -25.82 -14.53
C THR A 79 -13.15 -24.80 -15.37
N PHE A 80 -13.72 -25.25 -16.48
CA PHE A 80 -14.40 -24.38 -17.44
C PHE A 80 -15.90 -24.72 -17.54
N PRO A 81 -16.81 -23.72 -17.61
CA PRO A 81 -18.26 -23.94 -17.53
C PRO A 81 -18.86 -24.91 -18.56
N LEU A 82 -18.20 -25.10 -19.72
CA LEU A 82 -18.68 -25.96 -20.81
C LEU A 82 -17.93 -27.31 -20.91
N VAL A 83 -16.75 -27.41 -20.31
CA VAL A 83 -15.83 -28.55 -20.47
C VAL A 83 -15.64 -29.31 -19.15
N GLY A 84 -15.96 -28.69 -18.02
CA GLY A 84 -15.65 -29.22 -16.69
C GLY A 84 -14.17 -29.05 -16.36
N GLU A 85 -13.66 -29.93 -15.50
CA GLU A 85 -12.22 -30.00 -15.17
C GLU A 85 -11.41 -30.46 -16.38
N ILE A 86 -10.40 -29.67 -16.78
CA ILE A 86 -9.46 -30.09 -17.82
C ILE A 86 -8.27 -30.77 -17.15
N ARG A 87 -8.24 -32.10 -17.26
CA ARG A 87 -7.11 -32.95 -16.85
C ARG A 87 -6.46 -33.58 -18.06
N LEU A 88 -5.17 -33.32 -18.24
CA LEU A 88 -4.35 -33.86 -19.31
C LEU A 88 -3.86 -35.26 -18.94
N VAL A 89 -3.97 -36.17 -19.89
CA VAL A 89 -3.30 -37.48 -19.85
C VAL A 89 -1.78 -37.31 -19.95
N TRP A 90 -1.05 -38.24 -19.34
CA TRP A 90 0.41 -38.12 -19.13
C TRP A 90 1.21 -37.78 -20.40
N TRP A 91 0.87 -38.40 -21.54
CA TRP A 91 1.58 -38.16 -22.81
C TRP A 91 1.42 -36.74 -23.37
N LEU A 92 0.37 -36.02 -22.95
CA LEU A 92 0.15 -34.62 -23.32
C LEU A 92 0.63 -33.66 -22.21
N ALA A 93 0.45 -34.04 -20.95
CA ALA A 93 0.87 -33.27 -19.79
C ALA A 93 2.40 -33.11 -19.73
N MET A 94 3.15 -34.17 -20.05
CA MET A 94 4.61 -34.15 -19.98
C MET A 94 5.23 -33.16 -21.00
N PRO A 95 4.96 -33.25 -22.32
CA PRO A 95 5.49 -32.30 -23.29
C PRO A 95 5.08 -30.84 -22.99
N LEU A 96 3.84 -30.63 -22.54
CA LEU A 96 3.36 -29.30 -22.16
C LEU A 96 4.16 -28.76 -20.96
N THR A 97 4.42 -29.59 -19.96
CA THR A 97 5.21 -29.21 -18.78
C THR A 97 6.64 -28.87 -19.17
N LEU A 98 7.30 -29.70 -20.00
CA LEU A 98 8.64 -29.41 -20.49
C LEU A 98 8.70 -28.10 -21.26
N MET A 99 7.74 -27.86 -22.16
CA MET A 99 7.66 -26.62 -22.93
C MET A 99 7.42 -25.40 -22.02
N ALA A 100 6.53 -25.52 -21.03
CA ALA A 100 6.25 -24.44 -20.10
C ALA A 100 7.47 -24.10 -19.22
N VAL A 101 8.15 -25.12 -18.67
CA VAL A 101 9.33 -24.94 -17.82
C VAL A 101 10.49 -24.33 -18.63
N THR A 102 10.83 -24.91 -19.78
CA THR A 102 11.91 -24.38 -20.64
C THR A 102 11.58 -23.01 -21.23
N GLY A 103 10.31 -22.78 -21.59
CA GLY A 103 9.81 -21.47 -22.00
C GLY A 103 9.99 -20.42 -20.91
N LEU A 104 9.66 -20.74 -19.65
CA LEU A 104 9.83 -19.82 -18.54
C LEU A 104 11.32 -19.56 -18.21
N ILE A 105 12.17 -20.58 -18.27
CA ILE A 105 13.63 -20.41 -18.12
C ILE A 105 14.15 -19.38 -19.11
N ASN A 106 13.80 -19.54 -20.40
CA ASN A 106 14.20 -18.61 -21.44
C ASN A 106 13.54 -17.23 -21.27
N ALA A 107 12.29 -17.17 -20.81
CA ALA A 107 11.60 -15.91 -20.58
C ALA A 107 12.24 -15.07 -19.48
N VAL A 108 12.65 -15.70 -18.37
CA VAL A 108 13.37 -15.02 -17.28
C VAL A 108 14.78 -14.64 -17.74
N ASN A 109 15.47 -15.48 -18.50
CA ASN A 109 16.79 -15.14 -19.05
C ASN A 109 16.74 -13.90 -19.95
N MET A 110 15.79 -13.84 -20.89
CA MET A 110 15.62 -12.69 -21.79
C MET A 110 15.21 -11.39 -21.07
N MET A 111 14.68 -11.49 -19.85
CA MET A 111 14.30 -10.33 -19.03
C MET A 111 15.52 -9.67 -18.35
N ASP A 112 16.67 -10.34 -18.25
CA ASP A 112 17.90 -9.83 -17.61
C ASP A 112 18.69 -8.83 -18.49
N GLY A 113 18.00 -7.86 -19.08
CA GLY A 113 18.59 -6.82 -19.94
C GLY A 113 18.84 -5.47 -19.25
N VAL A 114 18.36 -5.29 -18.02
CA VAL A 114 18.41 -4.02 -17.27
C VAL A 114 18.70 -4.29 -15.80
N ASP A 115 19.58 -3.47 -15.22
CA ASP A 115 19.95 -3.51 -13.79
C ASP A 115 18.70 -3.65 -12.88
N GLY A 116 18.61 -4.78 -12.18
CA GLY A 116 17.57 -5.11 -11.22
C GLY A 116 16.26 -5.65 -11.80
N LEU A 117 16.10 -5.75 -13.13
CA LEU A 117 14.83 -6.13 -13.75
C LEU A 117 14.48 -7.60 -13.53
N ALA A 118 15.37 -8.52 -13.90
CA ALA A 118 15.14 -9.95 -13.71
C ALA A 118 14.97 -10.30 -12.23
N GLY A 119 15.93 -9.89 -11.39
CA GLY A 119 15.87 -10.13 -9.95
C GLY A 119 14.68 -9.45 -9.25
N GLY A 120 14.33 -8.21 -9.60
CA GLY A 120 13.19 -7.52 -8.99
C GLY A 120 11.85 -8.11 -9.39
N SER A 121 11.70 -8.49 -10.66
CA SER A 121 10.49 -9.17 -11.15
C SER A 121 10.35 -10.56 -10.52
N ALA A 122 11.44 -11.33 -10.44
CA ALA A 122 11.46 -12.62 -9.76
C ALA A 122 11.16 -12.51 -8.27
N LEU A 123 11.69 -11.50 -7.57
CA LEU A 123 11.34 -11.25 -6.16
C LEU A 123 9.83 -10.99 -6.00
N SER A 124 9.21 -10.26 -6.94
CA SER A 124 7.77 -10.02 -6.94
C SER A 124 6.98 -11.31 -7.18
N MET A 125 7.48 -12.21 -8.04
CA MET A 125 6.88 -13.53 -8.26
C MET A 125 7.01 -14.43 -7.03
N LEU A 126 8.21 -14.52 -6.45
CA LEU A 126 8.49 -15.29 -5.23
C LEU A 126 7.65 -14.81 -4.03
N ALA A 127 7.37 -13.51 -3.91
CA ALA A 127 6.51 -12.99 -2.86
C ALA A 127 5.08 -13.55 -2.94
N TRP A 128 4.50 -13.62 -4.14
CA TRP A 128 3.18 -14.24 -4.34
C TRP A 128 3.22 -15.76 -4.19
N LEU A 129 4.27 -16.43 -4.66
CA LEU A 129 4.44 -17.87 -4.46
C LEU A 129 4.57 -18.22 -2.98
N ALA A 130 5.32 -17.44 -2.19
CA ALA A 130 5.41 -17.60 -0.75
C ALA A 130 4.05 -17.38 -0.07
N PHE A 131 3.32 -16.33 -0.47
CA PHE A 131 1.96 -16.11 0.03
C PHE A 131 1.06 -17.31 -0.23
N VAL A 132 1.04 -17.83 -1.47
CA VAL A 132 0.22 -19.00 -1.81
C VAL A 132 0.69 -20.27 -1.10
N ALA A 133 2.00 -20.50 -0.97
CA ALA A 133 2.54 -21.63 -0.20
C ALA A 133 2.10 -21.61 1.26
N ALA A 134 2.08 -20.42 1.88
CA ALA A 134 1.58 -20.25 3.24
C ALA A 134 0.07 -20.55 3.33
N LEU A 135 -0.74 -20.09 2.36
CA LEU A 135 -2.18 -20.40 2.32
C LEU A 135 -2.45 -21.90 2.16
N GLN A 136 -1.67 -22.59 1.33
CA GLN A 136 -1.83 -24.03 1.12
C GLN A 136 -1.16 -24.90 2.20
N SER A 137 -0.67 -24.28 3.29
CA SER A 137 0.07 -24.95 4.37
C SER A 137 1.31 -25.74 3.92
N GLN A 138 1.92 -25.35 2.78
CA GLN A 138 3.10 -25.98 2.21
C GLN A 138 4.39 -25.44 2.85
N LEU A 139 4.59 -25.72 4.15
CA LEU A 139 5.65 -25.10 4.98
C LEU A 139 7.07 -25.33 4.47
N ALA A 140 7.40 -26.55 4.03
CA ALA A 140 8.72 -26.85 3.50
C ALA A 140 9.00 -26.03 2.23
N LEU A 141 8.03 -25.98 1.31
CA LEU A 141 8.16 -25.22 0.07
C LEU A 141 8.20 -23.71 0.33
N LEU A 142 7.41 -23.22 1.29
CA LEU A 142 7.46 -21.84 1.75
C LEU A 142 8.87 -21.46 2.23
N ALA A 143 9.51 -22.29 3.05
CA ALA A 143 10.87 -22.03 3.55
C ALA A 143 11.89 -21.95 2.40
N VAL A 144 11.80 -22.85 1.42
CA VAL A 144 12.65 -22.83 0.21
C VAL A 144 12.42 -21.54 -0.61
N ILE A 145 11.18 -21.12 -0.82
CA ILE A 145 10.86 -19.89 -1.55
C ILE A 145 11.39 -18.64 -0.81
N LEU A 146 11.19 -18.58 0.52
CA LEU A 146 11.62 -17.43 1.33
C LEU A 146 13.13 -17.29 1.39
N THR A 147 13.86 -18.40 1.50
CA THR A 147 15.33 -18.38 1.51
C THR A 147 15.90 -17.95 0.16
N LEU A 148 15.33 -18.40 -0.96
CA LEU A 148 15.71 -17.92 -2.28
C LEU A 148 15.40 -16.42 -2.43
N GLY A 149 14.23 -15.99 -1.97
CA GLY A 149 13.84 -14.57 -1.94
C GLY A 149 14.83 -13.72 -1.13
N ALA A 150 15.25 -14.19 0.05
CA ALA A 150 16.22 -13.50 0.89
C ALA A 150 17.61 -13.38 0.22
N ALA A 151 18.10 -14.47 -0.39
CA ALA A 151 19.34 -14.44 -1.16
C ALA A 151 19.27 -13.45 -2.34
N LEU A 152 18.13 -13.42 -3.04
CA LEU A 152 17.87 -12.51 -4.14
C LEU A 152 17.79 -11.03 -3.69
N VAL A 153 17.21 -10.76 -2.53
CA VAL A 153 17.26 -9.42 -1.89
C VAL A 153 18.70 -9.00 -1.65
N GLY A 154 19.54 -9.90 -1.12
CA GLY A 154 20.98 -9.67 -0.94
C GLY A 154 21.67 -9.23 -2.24
N PHE A 155 21.43 -9.96 -3.34
CA PHE A 155 21.93 -9.60 -4.67
C PHE A 155 21.40 -8.25 -5.18
N LEU A 156 20.10 -7.99 -5.02
CA LEU A 156 19.47 -6.75 -5.48
C LEU A 156 20.05 -5.50 -4.80
N LEU A 157 20.60 -5.59 -3.58
CA LEU A 157 21.31 -4.47 -2.94
C LEU A 157 22.56 -4.03 -3.74
N PHE A 158 23.17 -4.95 -4.49
CA PHE A 158 24.36 -4.70 -5.31
C PHE A 158 24.01 -4.48 -6.79
N ASN A 159 22.89 -5.03 -7.26
CA ASN A 159 22.47 -4.96 -8.66
C ASN A 159 21.47 -3.82 -8.96
N LEU A 160 20.49 -3.57 -8.08
CA LEU A 160 19.44 -2.58 -8.31
C LEU A 160 19.99 -1.15 -8.21
N ARG A 161 19.72 -0.33 -9.24
CA ARG A 161 20.02 1.11 -9.21
C ARG A 161 19.11 1.82 -8.22
N HIS A 162 19.70 2.38 -7.18
CA HIS A 162 18.98 3.11 -6.14
C HIS A 162 19.75 4.38 -5.79
N PRO A 163 19.19 5.31 -4.99
CA PRO A 163 19.80 6.62 -4.82
C PRO A 163 21.25 6.59 -4.25
N TRP A 164 21.60 5.56 -3.48
CA TRP A 164 22.96 5.33 -2.96
C TRP A 164 23.89 4.59 -3.93
N ARG A 165 23.34 3.93 -4.96
CA ARG A 165 24.10 3.16 -5.96
C ARG A 165 23.65 3.51 -7.38
N ARG A 166 24.47 4.32 -8.07
CA ARG A 166 24.14 4.86 -9.40
C ARG A 166 24.27 3.84 -10.54
N GLN A 167 25.03 2.76 -10.33
CA GLN A 167 25.32 1.71 -11.31
C GLN A 167 25.37 0.35 -10.60
N ALA A 168 24.93 -0.73 -11.27
CA ALA A 168 25.09 -2.08 -10.74
C ALA A 168 26.56 -2.41 -10.47
N SER A 169 26.84 -3.09 -9.37
CA SER A 169 28.19 -3.57 -9.02
C SER A 169 28.42 -5.03 -9.37
N VAL A 170 27.33 -5.75 -9.65
CA VAL A 170 27.35 -7.13 -10.10
C VAL A 170 26.13 -7.36 -10.98
N PHE A 171 26.27 -8.13 -12.04
CA PHE A 171 25.18 -8.59 -12.90
C PHE A 171 24.81 -10.04 -12.58
N MET A 172 23.58 -10.42 -12.92
CA MET A 172 23.08 -11.75 -12.58
C MET A 172 23.77 -12.84 -13.41
N GLY A 173 23.95 -12.59 -14.72
CA GLY A 173 24.54 -13.54 -15.66
C GLY A 173 23.54 -14.63 -16.07
N ASP A 174 23.87 -15.35 -17.15
CA ASP A 174 23.05 -16.46 -17.66
C ASP A 174 22.93 -17.57 -16.60
N SER A 175 23.98 -17.76 -15.78
CA SER A 175 23.98 -18.69 -14.64
C SER A 175 22.85 -18.44 -13.65
N GLY A 176 22.64 -17.19 -13.24
CA GLY A 176 21.62 -16.84 -12.27
C GLY A 176 20.21 -16.79 -12.86
N SER A 177 20.07 -16.21 -14.05
CA SER A 177 18.76 -15.98 -14.65
C SER A 177 18.07 -17.29 -15.06
N MET A 178 18.81 -18.26 -15.60
CA MET A 178 18.27 -19.58 -15.99
C MET A 178 17.86 -20.40 -14.77
N ALA A 179 18.73 -20.48 -13.75
CA ALA A 179 18.42 -21.19 -12.51
C ALA A 179 17.21 -20.56 -11.79
N LEU A 180 17.08 -19.22 -11.80
CA LEU A 180 15.93 -18.54 -11.22
C LEU A 180 14.64 -18.81 -11.99
N GLY A 181 14.69 -18.85 -13.32
CA GLY A 181 13.54 -19.25 -14.15
C GLY A 181 13.08 -20.68 -13.86
N PHE A 182 14.00 -21.61 -13.65
CA PHE A 182 13.68 -22.99 -13.28
C PHE A 182 13.08 -23.08 -11.87
N ALA A 183 13.65 -22.39 -10.88
CA ALA A 183 13.10 -22.35 -9.53
C ALA A 183 11.64 -21.86 -9.52
N ILE A 184 11.36 -20.76 -10.24
CA ILE A 184 10.00 -20.22 -10.35
C ILE A 184 9.07 -21.21 -11.04
N ALA A 185 9.52 -21.86 -12.13
CA ALA A 185 8.72 -22.88 -12.83
C ALA A 185 8.38 -24.05 -11.90
N TRP A 186 9.37 -24.53 -11.15
CA TRP A 186 9.20 -25.60 -10.16
C TRP A 186 8.14 -25.21 -9.13
N PHE A 187 8.27 -24.03 -8.50
CA PHE A 187 7.34 -23.58 -7.47
C PHE A 187 5.92 -23.38 -8.00
N VAL A 188 5.77 -22.86 -9.22
CA VAL A 188 4.47 -22.70 -9.87
C VAL A 188 3.78 -24.05 -10.09
N VAL A 189 4.49 -25.03 -10.65
CA VAL A 189 3.91 -26.36 -10.90
C VAL A 189 3.64 -27.06 -9.56
N ALA A 190 4.57 -27.03 -8.61
CA ALA A 190 4.40 -27.67 -7.31
C ALA A 190 3.20 -27.11 -6.52
N LEU A 191 2.97 -25.79 -6.54
CA LEU A 191 1.83 -25.18 -5.83
C LEU A 191 0.50 -25.30 -6.60
N SER A 192 0.52 -25.21 -7.93
CA SER A 192 -0.71 -25.29 -8.73
C SER A 192 -1.28 -26.70 -8.82
N GLN A 193 -0.43 -27.71 -8.68
CA GLN A 193 -0.80 -29.13 -8.78
C GLN A 193 -0.83 -29.84 -7.42
N SER A 194 -0.77 -29.06 -6.33
CA SER A 194 -0.82 -29.63 -4.98
C SER A 194 -2.24 -30.14 -4.65
N GLU A 195 -2.35 -31.17 -3.81
CA GLU A 195 -3.66 -31.66 -3.35
C GLU A 195 -4.43 -30.60 -2.55
N ASN A 196 -3.71 -29.65 -1.93
CA ASN A 196 -4.25 -28.52 -1.17
C ASN A 196 -4.35 -27.24 -2.02
N ALA A 197 -4.40 -27.34 -3.36
CA ALA A 197 -4.40 -26.18 -4.24
C ALA A 197 -5.65 -25.32 -4.06
N LEU A 198 -5.45 -24.10 -3.54
CA LEU A 198 -6.50 -23.09 -3.35
C LEU A 198 -6.62 -22.11 -4.52
N VAL A 199 -5.60 -22.06 -5.38
CA VAL A 199 -5.46 -21.10 -6.47
C VAL A 199 -5.43 -21.87 -7.76
N SER A 200 -6.25 -21.44 -8.72
CA SER A 200 -6.34 -22.05 -10.04
C SER A 200 -5.00 -22.01 -10.80
N PRO A 201 -4.66 -23.06 -11.56
CA PRO A 201 -3.50 -23.04 -12.47
C PRO A 201 -3.47 -21.82 -13.39
N VAL A 202 -4.63 -21.33 -13.84
CA VAL A 202 -4.75 -20.13 -14.70
C VAL A 202 -4.26 -18.87 -14.00
N ALA A 203 -4.47 -18.76 -12.69
CA ALA A 203 -4.01 -17.61 -11.90
C ALA A 203 -2.49 -17.51 -11.81
N TYR A 204 -1.76 -18.64 -11.81
CA TYR A 204 -0.30 -18.61 -11.92
C TYR A 204 0.17 -18.08 -13.29
N GLY A 205 -0.65 -18.21 -14.34
CA GLY A 205 -0.40 -17.57 -15.64
C GLY A 205 -0.33 -16.04 -15.54
N TRP A 206 -1.12 -15.41 -14.68
CA TRP A 206 -1.06 -13.97 -14.41
C TRP A 206 0.23 -13.54 -13.71
N LEU A 207 0.72 -14.38 -12.81
CA LEU A 207 1.98 -14.15 -12.11
C LEU A 207 3.17 -14.14 -13.08
N LEU A 208 3.15 -15.06 -14.05
CA LEU A 208 4.17 -15.22 -15.09
C LEU A 208 3.92 -14.35 -16.32
N ALA A 209 2.83 -13.58 -16.34
CA ALA A 209 2.33 -12.96 -17.55
C ALA A 209 3.37 -12.03 -18.19
N LEU A 210 4.02 -11.15 -17.42
CA LEU A 210 4.95 -10.17 -18.01
C LEU A 210 6.14 -10.82 -18.75
N PRO A 211 6.95 -11.71 -18.13
CA PRO A 211 8.06 -12.35 -18.85
C PRO A 211 7.57 -13.24 -20.00
N VAL A 212 6.49 -14.00 -19.81
CA VAL A 212 5.97 -14.91 -20.83
C VAL A 212 5.37 -14.13 -22.02
N MET A 213 4.56 -13.10 -21.77
CA MET A 213 3.96 -12.28 -22.83
C MET A 213 5.01 -11.50 -23.62
N ASP A 214 6.03 -10.94 -22.96
CA ASP A 214 7.10 -10.19 -23.64
C ASP A 214 7.88 -11.12 -24.59
N THR A 215 8.24 -12.31 -24.13
CA THR A 215 8.96 -13.29 -24.94
C THR A 215 8.11 -13.90 -26.06
N LEU A 216 6.86 -14.30 -25.78
CA LEU A 216 5.95 -14.81 -26.81
C LEU A 216 5.66 -13.76 -27.89
N SER A 217 5.41 -12.51 -27.50
CA SER A 217 5.15 -11.42 -28.45
C SER A 217 6.35 -11.16 -29.36
N LEU A 218 7.57 -11.32 -28.84
CA LEU A 218 8.80 -11.23 -29.62
C LEU A 218 8.98 -12.41 -30.57
N MET A 219 8.78 -13.64 -30.09
CA MET A 219 8.87 -14.85 -30.91
C MET A 219 7.86 -14.80 -32.08
N VAL A 220 6.61 -14.43 -31.82
CA VAL A 220 5.57 -14.28 -32.87
C VAL A 220 5.96 -13.21 -33.89
N ARG A 221 6.53 -12.08 -33.43
CA ARG A 221 6.99 -11.01 -34.33
C ARG A 221 8.15 -11.45 -35.21
N ARG A 222 9.09 -12.25 -34.68
CA ARG A 222 10.22 -12.80 -35.43
C ARG A 222 9.74 -13.77 -36.49
N TYR A 223 8.86 -14.69 -36.10
CA TYR A 223 8.26 -15.65 -37.01
C TYR A 223 7.55 -14.95 -38.18
N ARG A 224 6.76 -13.90 -37.90
CA ARG A 224 6.11 -13.07 -38.95
C ARG A 224 7.08 -12.32 -39.86
N LYS A 225 8.32 -12.10 -39.42
CA LYS A 225 9.40 -11.47 -40.22
C LYS A 225 10.30 -12.49 -40.91
N GLY A 226 10.01 -13.80 -40.82
CA GLY A 226 10.86 -14.86 -41.36
C GLY A 226 12.18 -15.06 -40.60
N ILE A 227 12.30 -14.51 -39.39
CA ILE A 227 13.48 -14.65 -38.53
C ILE A 227 13.24 -15.76 -37.52
N SER A 228 14.28 -16.54 -37.20
CA SER A 228 14.21 -17.57 -36.15
C SER A 228 13.67 -16.98 -34.84
N PRO A 229 12.66 -17.62 -34.20
CA PRO A 229 12.15 -17.22 -32.89
C PRO A 229 13.23 -17.15 -31.80
N PHE A 230 14.36 -17.85 -31.98
CA PHE A 230 15.45 -17.95 -30.99
C PHE A 230 16.65 -17.02 -31.27
N ALA A 231 16.56 -16.13 -32.25
CA ALA A 231 17.63 -15.15 -32.51
C ALA A 231 17.74 -14.09 -31.39
N PRO A 232 18.93 -13.54 -31.09
CA PRO A 232 19.07 -12.43 -30.13
C PRO A 232 18.44 -11.13 -30.66
N ASP A 233 17.79 -10.31 -29.81
CA ASP A 233 17.17 -9.03 -30.23
C ASP A 233 17.10 -8.00 -29.07
N ARG A 234 16.84 -6.73 -29.40
CA ARG A 234 16.86 -5.55 -28.52
C ARG A 234 15.51 -4.82 -28.42
N ASP A 235 14.40 -5.53 -28.67
CA ASP A 235 13.06 -4.93 -28.79
C ASP A 235 12.09 -5.34 -27.65
N HIS A 236 12.62 -5.78 -26.52
CA HIS A 236 11.86 -6.03 -25.29
C HIS A 236 11.14 -4.80 -24.75
N LEU A 237 10.10 -5.03 -23.96
CA LEU A 237 9.30 -3.97 -23.34
C LEU A 237 10.16 -2.95 -22.57
N HIS A 238 11.22 -3.39 -21.88
CA HIS A 238 12.11 -2.48 -21.16
C HIS A 238 12.85 -1.48 -22.09
N HIS A 239 13.19 -1.88 -23.32
CA HIS A 239 13.78 -0.97 -24.30
C HIS A 239 12.79 0.09 -24.80
N ILE A 240 11.48 -0.18 -24.80
CA ILE A 240 10.45 0.80 -25.15
C ILE A 240 10.41 1.93 -24.11
N PHE A 241 10.51 1.59 -22.82
CA PHE A 241 10.59 2.56 -21.73
C PHE A 241 11.89 3.38 -21.77
N LEU A 242 13.03 2.73 -22.00
CA LEU A 242 14.31 3.43 -22.16
C LEU A 242 14.28 4.40 -23.36
N ARG A 243 13.74 3.97 -24.51
CA ARG A 243 13.53 4.84 -25.69
C ARG A 243 12.59 6.02 -25.41
N ALA A 244 11.62 5.85 -24.51
CA ALA A 244 10.72 6.92 -24.09
C ALA A 244 11.38 7.95 -23.15
N GLY A 245 12.62 7.70 -22.69
CA GLY A 245 13.41 8.60 -21.85
C GLY A 245 13.43 8.24 -20.36
N PHE A 246 12.84 7.10 -19.96
CA PHE A 246 12.93 6.61 -18.59
C PHE A 246 14.34 6.14 -18.28
N THR A 247 14.76 6.28 -17.02
CA THR A 247 16.05 5.72 -16.58
C THR A 247 15.94 4.20 -16.37
N PRO A 248 17.06 3.46 -16.40
CA PRO A 248 17.08 2.03 -16.09
C PRO A 248 16.38 1.68 -14.78
N GLY A 249 16.72 2.38 -13.68
CA GLY A 249 16.07 2.15 -12.38
C GLY A 249 14.59 2.52 -12.33
N GLN A 250 14.14 3.52 -13.11
CA GLN A 250 12.70 3.82 -13.24
C GLN A 250 11.98 2.69 -13.99
N THR A 251 12.57 2.20 -15.07
CA THR A 251 12.02 1.10 -15.86
C THR A 251 11.88 -0.15 -15.01
N THR A 252 12.95 -0.55 -14.32
CA THR A 252 12.95 -1.68 -13.38
C THR A 252 11.85 -1.57 -12.34
N MET A 253 11.73 -0.42 -11.65
CA MET A 253 10.70 -0.24 -10.62
C MET A 253 9.28 -0.33 -11.20
N ILE A 254 9.03 0.28 -12.37
CA ILE A 254 7.71 0.22 -13.02
C ILE A 254 7.35 -1.23 -13.36
N LEU A 255 8.26 -1.97 -13.99
CA LEU A 255 7.99 -3.34 -14.41
C LEU A 255 7.86 -4.31 -13.23
N MET A 256 8.67 -4.13 -12.19
CA MET A 256 8.52 -4.86 -10.93
C MET A 256 7.12 -4.66 -10.32
N LEU A 257 6.64 -3.41 -10.26
CA LEU A 257 5.29 -3.10 -9.76
C LEU A 257 4.19 -3.70 -10.65
N VAL A 258 4.38 -3.71 -11.98
CA VAL A 258 3.44 -4.35 -12.91
C VAL A 258 3.38 -5.86 -12.65
N VAL A 259 4.52 -6.55 -12.51
CA VAL A 259 4.56 -7.99 -12.17
C VAL A 259 3.84 -8.25 -10.84
N GLY A 260 4.15 -7.46 -9.81
CA GLY A 260 3.49 -7.57 -8.51
C GLY A 260 1.97 -7.35 -8.60
N ALA A 261 1.50 -6.38 -9.39
CA ALA A 261 0.08 -6.12 -9.58
C ALA A 261 -0.63 -7.24 -10.36
N LEU A 262 -0.01 -7.76 -11.43
CA LEU A 262 -0.57 -8.86 -12.22
C LEU A 262 -0.68 -10.14 -11.41
N GLY A 263 0.35 -10.49 -10.63
CA GLY A 263 0.30 -11.60 -9.68
C GLY A 263 -0.82 -11.45 -8.66
N GLY A 264 -1.01 -10.24 -8.13
CA GLY A 264 -2.10 -9.94 -7.21
C GLY A 264 -3.48 -10.07 -7.83
N ILE A 265 -3.66 -9.63 -9.08
CA ILE A 265 -4.93 -9.82 -9.81
C ILE A 265 -5.22 -11.31 -9.94
N GLY A 266 -4.28 -12.12 -10.44
CA GLY A 266 -4.47 -13.55 -10.61
C GLY A 266 -4.82 -14.28 -9.32
N VAL A 267 -3.97 -14.15 -8.30
CA VAL A 267 -4.14 -14.84 -7.01
C VAL A 267 -5.43 -14.37 -6.33
N MET A 268 -5.65 -13.07 -6.18
CA MET A 268 -6.80 -12.56 -5.43
C MET A 268 -8.13 -12.85 -6.13
N PHE A 269 -8.19 -12.79 -7.46
CA PHE A 269 -9.43 -13.12 -8.17
C PHE A 269 -9.73 -14.61 -8.13
N SER A 270 -8.71 -15.47 -8.21
CA SER A 270 -8.90 -16.91 -8.00
C SER A 270 -9.43 -17.21 -6.60
N LEU A 271 -8.87 -16.57 -5.56
CA LEU A 271 -9.34 -16.73 -4.19
C LEU A 271 -10.76 -16.17 -3.98
N ALA A 272 -11.16 -15.16 -4.75
CA ALA A 272 -12.51 -14.63 -4.76
C ALA A 272 -13.52 -15.50 -5.52
N GLY A 273 -13.10 -16.65 -6.06
CA GLY A 273 -13.96 -17.56 -6.81
C GLY A 273 -14.31 -17.08 -8.22
N VAL A 274 -13.51 -16.18 -8.80
CA VAL A 274 -13.70 -15.79 -10.21
C VAL A 274 -13.48 -17.01 -11.10
N PRO A 275 -14.44 -17.36 -11.99
CA PRO A 275 -14.31 -18.52 -12.87
C PRO A 275 -13.04 -18.50 -13.74
N ASP A 276 -12.42 -19.66 -13.93
CA ASP A 276 -11.18 -19.81 -14.72
C ASP A 276 -11.31 -19.30 -16.15
N VAL A 277 -12.50 -19.39 -16.74
CA VAL A 277 -12.78 -18.84 -18.08
C VAL A 277 -12.60 -17.32 -18.12
N LEU A 278 -13.00 -16.60 -17.08
CA LEU A 278 -12.85 -15.14 -17.01
C LEU A 278 -11.39 -14.76 -16.73
N LEU A 279 -10.71 -15.52 -15.87
CA LEU A 279 -9.28 -15.35 -15.62
C LEU A 279 -8.46 -15.58 -16.90
N LEU A 280 -8.77 -16.63 -17.65
CA LEU A 280 -8.11 -16.95 -18.91
C LEU A 280 -8.43 -15.91 -19.98
N ALA A 281 -9.70 -15.52 -20.14
CA ALA A 281 -10.10 -14.47 -21.09
C ALA A 281 -9.41 -13.13 -20.78
N GLY A 282 -9.31 -12.76 -19.50
CA GLY A 282 -8.59 -11.57 -19.06
C GLY A 282 -7.10 -11.65 -19.37
N LEU A 283 -6.47 -12.81 -19.13
CA LEU A 283 -5.05 -13.04 -19.43
C LEU A 283 -4.78 -12.96 -20.95
N LEU A 284 -5.62 -13.59 -21.77
CA LEU A 284 -5.53 -13.51 -23.24
C LEU A 284 -5.77 -12.08 -23.74
N GLY A 285 -6.73 -11.37 -23.15
CA GLY A 285 -6.97 -9.95 -23.42
C GLY A 285 -5.74 -9.09 -23.11
N LEU A 286 -5.07 -9.36 -21.99
CA LEU A 286 -3.82 -8.70 -21.61
C LEU A 286 -2.69 -9.00 -22.62
N VAL A 287 -2.54 -10.25 -23.07
CA VAL A 287 -1.59 -10.64 -24.11
C VAL A 287 -1.83 -9.83 -25.40
N VAL A 288 -3.09 -9.71 -25.83
CA VAL A 288 -3.46 -8.94 -27.02
C VAL A 288 -3.17 -7.46 -26.86
N VAL A 289 -3.52 -6.87 -25.70
CA VAL A 289 -3.22 -5.45 -25.39
C VAL A 289 -1.71 -5.21 -25.39
N HIS A 290 -0.94 -6.11 -24.79
CA HIS A 290 0.52 -6.08 -24.78
C HIS A 290 1.10 -6.15 -26.19
N ASP A 291 0.65 -7.10 -27.01
CA ASP A 291 1.11 -7.27 -28.38
C ASP A 291 0.77 -6.04 -29.25
N ILE A 292 -0.42 -5.44 -29.10
CA ILE A 292 -0.77 -4.14 -29.71
C ILE A 292 0.18 -3.03 -29.24
N PHE A 293 0.46 -2.97 -27.95
CA PHE A 293 1.34 -1.97 -27.34
C PHE A 293 2.77 -2.04 -27.89
N VAL A 294 3.35 -3.26 -27.96
CA VAL A 294 4.69 -3.48 -28.49
C VAL A 294 4.73 -3.33 -30.02
N ARG A 295 3.67 -3.70 -30.75
CA ARG A 295 3.60 -3.47 -32.22
C ARG A 295 3.60 -1.98 -32.55
N ARG A 296 2.96 -1.16 -31.72
CA ARG A 296 2.95 0.29 -31.85
C ARG A 296 4.08 0.96 -31.06
N ALA A 297 5.22 0.29 -30.85
CA ALA A 297 6.36 0.75 -30.05
C ALA A 297 6.75 2.22 -30.31
N TRP A 298 6.73 2.68 -31.56
CA TRP A 298 7.05 4.08 -31.88
C TRP A 298 6.01 5.08 -31.34
N MET A 299 4.72 4.79 -31.52
CA MET A 299 3.63 5.62 -31.00
C MET A 299 3.55 5.55 -29.48
N THR A 300 3.76 4.37 -28.90
CA THR A 300 3.75 4.17 -27.45
C THR A 300 4.95 4.85 -26.79
N SER A 301 6.16 4.74 -27.35
CA SER A 301 7.32 5.52 -26.88
C SER A 301 7.07 7.03 -26.96
N LYS A 302 6.38 7.54 -28.00
CA LYS A 302 5.99 8.96 -28.06
C LYS A 302 4.97 9.33 -26.98
N ALA A 303 3.94 8.51 -26.75
CA ALA A 303 2.95 8.74 -25.71
C ALA A 303 3.59 8.70 -24.31
N LEU A 304 4.39 7.67 -24.03
CA LEU A 304 5.19 7.53 -22.82
C LEU A 304 6.15 8.72 -22.64
N ARG A 305 6.80 9.19 -23.72
CA ARG A 305 7.66 10.37 -23.68
C ARG A 305 6.88 11.65 -23.38
N ARG A 306 5.64 11.81 -23.88
CA ARG A 306 4.79 12.95 -23.50
C ARG A 306 4.44 12.92 -22.03
N VAL A 307 4.08 11.76 -21.49
CA VAL A 307 3.83 11.57 -20.05
C VAL A 307 5.09 11.88 -19.25
N HIS A 308 6.22 11.31 -19.64
CA HIS A 308 7.51 11.54 -19.00
C HIS A 308 7.93 13.02 -19.04
N LEU A 309 7.84 13.67 -20.21
CA LEU A 309 8.16 15.08 -20.37
C LEU A 309 7.17 15.99 -19.63
N ALA A 310 5.88 15.65 -19.55
CA ALA A 310 4.93 16.39 -18.72
C ALA A 310 5.31 16.35 -17.24
N THR A 311 5.80 15.21 -16.75
CA THR A 311 6.33 15.11 -15.38
C THR A 311 7.63 15.92 -15.18
N LEU A 312 8.49 16.02 -16.21
CA LEU A 312 9.76 16.76 -16.15
C LEU A 312 9.63 18.27 -16.43
N SER A 313 8.74 18.70 -17.33
CA SER A 313 8.52 20.11 -17.69
C SER A 313 7.79 20.85 -16.58
N ALA A 314 6.84 20.17 -15.91
CA ALA A 314 6.29 20.61 -14.63
C ALA A 314 7.37 20.77 -13.56
N ALA A 315 8.45 19.97 -13.60
CA ALA A 315 9.57 20.08 -12.67
C ALA A 315 10.51 21.26 -13.01
N LYS A 316 10.87 21.46 -14.29
CA LYS A 316 11.80 22.53 -14.75
C LYS A 316 11.17 23.94 -14.77
N ALA A 317 9.94 24.10 -15.26
CA ALA A 317 9.24 25.41 -15.22
C ALA A 317 9.05 25.91 -13.77
N HIS A 318 8.96 24.97 -12.83
CA HIS A 318 8.80 25.21 -11.40
C HIS A 318 10.13 25.36 -10.64
N GLN A 319 11.27 25.15 -11.29
CA GLN A 319 12.61 25.40 -10.75
C GLN A 319 13.06 26.87 -10.92
N ARG A 320 12.49 27.60 -11.90
CA ARG A 320 12.67 29.07 -12.02
C ARG A 320 11.83 29.86 -11.00
N GLN A 321 10.78 29.27 -10.43
CA GLN A 321 9.88 29.90 -9.45
C GLN A 321 10.30 29.61 -8.00
N ARG A 322 11.60 29.81 -7.69
CA ARG A 322 12.33 29.04 -6.68
C ARG A 322 12.15 29.43 -5.19
N LEU A 323 11.29 30.37 -4.78
CA LEU A 323 11.42 30.92 -3.41
C LEU A 323 10.15 31.18 -2.57
N SER A 324 8.93 30.84 -3.00
CA SER A 324 7.78 30.99 -2.07
C SER A 324 6.64 30.03 -2.32
N VAL A 325 6.21 29.36 -1.25
CA VAL A 325 4.93 28.67 -1.20
C VAL A 325 3.83 29.74 -1.25
N ARG A 326 2.99 29.73 -2.31
CA ARG A 326 1.85 30.65 -2.42
C ARG A 326 0.74 30.17 -1.49
N LEU A 327 0.61 30.79 -0.33
CA LEU A 327 -0.57 30.62 0.51
C LEU A 327 -1.25 31.97 0.71
N ARG A 328 -2.51 32.05 0.25
CA ARG A 328 -3.39 33.18 0.60
C ARG A 328 -3.53 33.23 2.13
N ARG A 329 -3.20 34.38 2.74
CA ARG A 329 -3.59 34.72 4.12
C ARG A 329 -5.07 35.12 4.10
N ARG A 330 -5.97 34.22 4.51
CA ARG A 330 -7.34 34.56 4.89
C ARG A 330 -7.71 33.73 6.13
N PRO A 331 -7.62 34.25 7.37
CA PRO A 331 -8.63 33.88 8.34
C PRO A 331 -9.94 34.58 7.91
N MET A 332 -10.98 33.82 7.58
CA MET A 332 -12.26 34.40 7.17
C MET A 332 -13.14 34.76 8.37
N VAL A 333 -12.91 34.13 9.52
CA VAL A 333 -13.69 34.33 10.76
C VAL A 333 -12.75 34.70 11.91
N GLY A 334 -12.94 35.90 12.46
CA GLY A 334 -12.22 36.41 13.63
C GLY A 334 -13.07 36.40 14.92
N GLY A 335 -12.48 36.87 16.03
CA GLY A 335 -13.18 37.09 17.30
C GLY A 335 -13.57 35.82 18.07
N LYS A 336 -14.62 35.93 18.90
CA LYS A 336 -15.08 34.88 19.85
C LYS A 336 -15.36 33.54 19.19
N ARG A 337 -15.92 33.53 17.96
CA ARG A 337 -16.23 32.30 17.21
C ARG A 337 -14.99 31.45 16.95
N ARG A 338 -13.89 32.10 16.58
CA ARG A 338 -12.60 31.43 16.38
C ARG A 338 -12.04 30.90 17.70
N GLN A 339 -12.17 31.64 18.80
CA GLN A 339 -11.71 31.18 20.12
C GLN A 339 -12.46 29.93 20.58
N VAL A 340 -13.80 29.90 20.43
CA VAL A 340 -14.62 28.71 20.75
C VAL A 340 -14.19 27.51 19.92
N ALA A 341 -14.00 27.69 18.60
CA ALA A 341 -13.59 26.60 17.72
C ALA A 341 -12.18 26.09 18.06
N VAL A 342 -11.23 27.00 18.36
CA VAL A 342 -9.86 26.62 18.75
C VAL A 342 -9.89 25.86 20.08
N PHE A 343 -10.59 26.38 21.08
CA PHE A 343 -10.74 25.70 22.37
C PHE A 343 -11.39 24.32 22.21
N GLY A 344 -12.48 24.23 21.44
CA GLY A 344 -13.14 22.96 21.12
C GLY A 344 -12.21 21.96 20.45
N ALA A 345 -11.34 22.41 19.52
CA ALA A 345 -10.35 21.57 18.88
C ALA A 345 -9.30 21.03 19.87
N TYR A 346 -8.78 21.88 20.77
CA TYR A 346 -7.83 21.43 21.81
C TYR A 346 -8.49 20.45 22.79
N LEU A 347 -9.72 20.74 23.21
CA LEU A 347 -10.47 19.87 24.11
C LEU A 347 -10.71 18.50 23.47
N LEU A 348 -11.19 18.48 22.22
CA LEU A 348 -11.40 17.29 21.43
C LEU A 348 -10.11 16.46 21.31
N CYS A 349 -9.00 17.07 20.89
CA CYS A 349 -7.72 16.39 20.74
C CYS A 349 -7.15 15.84 22.06
N PHE A 350 -7.26 16.58 23.17
CA PHE A 350 -6.73 16.13 24.46
C PHE A 350 -7.56 14.99 25.06
N SER A 351 -8.89 15.12 25.00
CA SER A 351 -9.78 14.25 25.77
C SER A 351 -10.23 13.00 25.02
N MET A 352 -10.04 12.90 23.69
CA MET A 352 -10.50 11.73 22.92
C MET A 352 -9.98 10.38 23.44
N THR A 353 -8.79 10.35 24.06
CA THR A 353 -8.19 9.13 24.63
C THR A 353 -8.50 8.97 26.12
N LEU A 354 -8.98 10.01 26.78
CA LEU A 354 -9.19 10.08 28.23
C LEU A 354 -10.66 9.93 28.61
N ASN A 355 -11.53 10.65 27.91
CA ASN A 355 -12.94 10.77 28.23
C ASN A 355 -13.74 11.18 26.98
N LEU A 356 -14.57 10.25 26.49
CA LEU A 356 -15.41 10.46 25.32
C LEU A 356 -16.35 11.67 25.45
N SER A 357 -16.95 11.88 26.61
CA SER A 357 -17.94 12.95 26.81
C SER A 357 -17.30 14.34 26.63
N LEU A 358 -16.08 14.53 27.16
CA LEU A 358 -15.33 15.77 26.92
C LEU A 358 -14.90 15.91 25.45
N ALA A 359 -14.59 14.80 24.78
CA ALA A 359 -14.22 14.83 23.37
C ALA A 359 -15.40 15.27 22.50
N LEU A 360 -16.58 14.69 22.73
CA LEU A 360 -17.83 15.09 22.08
C LEU A 360 -18.20 16.55 22.41
N ALA A 361 -17.96 17.01 23.64
CA ALA A 361 -18.11 18.42 23.98
C ALA A 361 -17.18 19.33 23.14
N GLY A 362 -15.92 18.95 22.96
CA GLY A 362 -14.99 19.67 22.08
C GLY A 362 -15.46 19.72 20.61
N GLY A 363 -15.90 18.58 20.07
CA GLY A 363 -16.44 18.49 18.71
C GLY A 363 -17.72 19.30 18.50
N THR A 364 -18.64 19.27 19.45
CA THR A 364 -19.88 20.07 19.42
C THR A 364 -19.59 21.56 19.50
N MET A 365 -18.62 22.01 20.30
CA MET A 365 -18.18 23.41 20.30
C MET A 365 -17.69 23.88 18.93
N MET A 366 -16.92 23.04 18.22
CA MET A 366 -16.48 23.36 16.85
C MET A 366 -17.66 23.42 15.86
N LEU A 367 -18.62 22.50 15.97
CA LEU A 367 -19.83 22.50 15.15
C LEU A 367 -20.67 23.76 15.41
N VAL A 368 -20.92 24.11 16.67
CA VAL A 368 -21.64 25.33 17.06
C VAL A 368 -20.93 26.57 16.51
N ALA A 369 -19.60 26.62 16.59
CA ALA A 369 -18.84 27.73 16.00
C ALA A 369 -18.96 27.79 14.46
N ALA A 370 -19.06 26.63 13.79
CA ALA A 370 -19.26 26.54 12.35
C ALA A 370 -20.65 27.05 11.96
N LEU A 371 -21.69 26.59 12.67
CA LEU A 371 -23.08 27.01 12.49
C LEU A 371 -23.27 28.50 12.81
N ALA A 372 -22.63 29.01 13.87
CA ALA A 372 -22.60 30.46 14.15
C ALA A 372 -21.94 31.27 13.02
N SER A 373 -21.21 30.61 12.12
CA SER A 373 -20.57 31.18 10.94
C SER A 373 -21.26 30.75 9.62
N ALA A 374 -22.55 30.35 9.69
CA ALA A 374 -23.29 29.74 8.57
C ALA A 374 -23.15 30.46 7.22
N PRO A 375 -23.24 31.81 7.11
CA PRO A 375 -23.16 32.48 5.81
C PRO A 375 -21.80 32.27 5.11
N VAL A 376 -20.72 32.27 5.89
CA VAL A 376 -19.36 32.07 5.38
C VAL A 376 -19.10 30.59 5.11
N LEU A 377 -19.54 29.71 6.02
CA LEU A 377 -19.46 28.27 5.87
C LEU A 377 -20.20 27.82 4.60
N TRP A 378 -21.44 28.28 4.41
CA TRP A 378 -22.27 27.96 3.27
C TRP A 378 -21.58 28.37 1.97
N ARG A 379 -21.10 29.62 1.89
CA ARG A 379 -20.39 30.15 0.72
C ARG A 379 -19.21 29.28 0.29
N ASP A 380 -18.48 28.74 1.24
CA ASP A 380 -17.29 27.93 0.97
C ASP A 380 -17.65 26.48 0.61
N LEU A 381 -18.66 25.89 1.26
CA LEU A 381 -19.03 24.48 1.07
C LEU A 381 -19.89 24.24 -0.18
N TYR A 382 -20.83 25.11 -0.55
CA TYR A 382 -21.74 24.85 -1.69
C TYR A 382 -21.00 24.68 -3.03
N ARG A 383 -19.80 25.26 -3.14
CA ARG A 383 -18.93 25.19 -4.34
C ARG A 383 -18.16 23.89 -4.44
N LEU A 384 -18.15 23.07 -3.39
CA LEU A 384 -17.39 21.82 -3.36
C LEU A 384 -18.26 20.68 -3.88
N PRO A 385 -17.79 19.91 -4.89
CA PRO A 385 -18.51 18.69 -5.30
C PRO A 385 -18.63 17.68 -4.15
N LEU A 386 -17.64 17.67 -3.26
CA LEU A 386 -17.64 16.84 -2.06
C LEU A 386 -18.86 17.12 -1.15
N PHE A 387 -19.28 18.38 -1.02
CA PHE A 387 -20.42 18.75 -0.17
C PHE A 387 -21.72 18.09 -0.66
N TRP A 388 -21.99 18.16 -1.96
CA TRP A 388 -23.19 17.58 -2.56
C TRP A 388 -23.20 16.06 -2.50
N ILE A 389 -22.05 15.42 -2.74
CA ILE A 389 -21.90 13.97 -2.61
C ILE A 389 -22.13 13.54 -1.16
N SER A 390 -21.53 14.25 -0.21
CA SER A 390 -21.74 14.00 1.23
C SER A 390 -23.20 14.16 1.64
N LEU A 391 -23.88 15.20 1.16
CA LEU A 391 -25.29 15.46 1.45
C LEU A 391 -26.19 14.34 0.91
N LEU A 392 -26.01 13.97 -0.36
CA LEU A 392 -26.77 12.89 -1.00
C LEU A 392 -26.52 11.54 -0.30
N LEU A 393 -25.27 11.24 0.05
CA LEU A 393 -24.91 10.01 0.75
C LEU A 393 -25.51 9.98 2.16
N SER A 394 -25.44 11.08 2.92
CA SER A 394 -26.07 11.15 4.24
C SER A 394 -27.58 11.01 4.16
N GLY A 395 -28.23 11.62 3.17
CA GLY A 395 -29.67 11.46 2.93
C GLY A 395 -30.03 10.02 2.57
N TYR A 396 -29.22 9.37 1.73
CA TYR A 396 -29.37 7.96 1.40
C TYR A 396 -29.25 7.06 2.63
N VAL A 397 -28.22 7.25 3.45
CA VAL A 397 -28.03 6.48 4.70
C VAL A 397 -29.21 6.68 5.65
N LEU A 398 -29.66 7.92 5.87
CA LEU A 398 -30.82 8.22 6.71
C LEU A 398 -32.08 7.55 6.20
N LEU A 399 -32.36 7.65 4.90
CA LEU A 399 -33.51 7.01 4.29
C LEU A 399 -33.47 5.49 4.47
N ARG A 400 -32.29 4.87 4.29
CA ARG A 400 -32.13 3.43 4.51
C ARG A 400 -32.39 3.02 5.95
N LEU A 401 -31.91 3.79 6.92
CA LEU A 401 -32.18 3.54 8.35
C LEU A 401 -33.65 3.72 8.71
N MET A 402 -34.34 4.67 8.07
CA MET A 402 -35.79 4.85 8.22
C MET A 402 -36.55 3.64 7.67
N LEU A 403 -36.21 3.20 6.46
CA LEU A 403 -36.89 2.08 5.78
C LEU A 403 -36.62 0.73 6.45
N SER A 404 -35.44 0.54 7.06
CA SER A 404 -35.11 -0.70 7.78
C SER A 404 -35.62 -0.73 9.23
N GLY A 405 -36.26 0.33 9.72
CA GLY A 405 -36.68 0.45 11.12
C GLY A 405 -35.50 0.55 12.11
N ALA A 406 -34.28 0.77 11.62
CA ALA A 406 -33.04 0.79 12.40
C ALA A 406 -32.65 2.21 12.87
N LEU A 407 -33.59 3.13 13.03
CA LEU A 407 -33.30 4.51 13.48
C LEU A 407 -32.72 4.57 14.90
N ALA A 408 -33.12 3.62 15.76
CA ALA A 408 -32.58 3.48 17.11
C ALA A 408 -31.19 2.83 17.12
N ASP A 409 -30.71 2.35 15.97
CA ASP A 409 -29.43 1.67 15.87
C ASP A 409 -28.27 2.71 15.89
N PRO A 410 -27.42 2.71 16.93
CA PRO A 410 -26.36 3.72 17.05
C PRO A 410 -25.36 3.70 15.87
N TYR A 411 -25.24 2.60 15.13
CA TYR A 411 -24.36 2.51 13.95
C TYR A 411 -24.88 3.30 12.75
N GLY A 412 -26.18 3.47 12.61
CA GLY A 412 -26.76 4.27 11.53
C GLY A 412 -26.27 5.71 11.58
N TRP A 413 -26.33 6.31 12.78
CA TRP A 413 -25.86 7.66 13.04
C TRP A 413 -24.35 7.82 12.91
N ALA A 414 -23.59 6.75 13.16
CA ALA A 414 -22.17 6.72 12.88
C ALA A 414 -21.85 6.93 11.40
N PHE A 415 -22.53 6.21 10.51
CA PHE A 415 -22.35 6.37 9.05
C PHE A 415 -22.72 7.78 8.60
N VAL A 416 -23.85 8.31 9.06
CA VAL A 416 -24.30 9.68 8.73
C VAL A 416 -23.23 10.71 9.11
N SER A 417 -22.62 10.54 10.29
CA SER A 417 -21.56 11.43 10.80
C SER A 417 -20.29 11.38 9.93
N LEU A 418 -19.93 10.18 9.44
CA LEU A 418 -18.75 9.95 8.60
C LEU A 418 -18.92 10.45 7.15
N CYS A 419 -20.15 10.44 6.61
CA CYS A 419 -20.45 10.79 5.22
C CYS A 419 -20.11 12.24 4.83
N GLY A 420 -19.93 13.14 5.80
CA GLY A 420 -19.50 14.52 5.55
C GLY A 420 -20.25 15.57 6.35
N LEU A 421 -21.44 15.27 6.88
CA LEU A 421 -22.26 16.24 7.62
C LEU A 421 -21.55 16.80 8.86
N VAL A 422 -20.78 15.96 9.55
CA VAL A 422 -19.99 16.39 10.73
C VAL A 422 -18.52 16.63 10.36
N SER A 423 -17.93 15.78 9.51
CA SER A 423 -16.51 15.92 9.15
C SER A 423 -16.18 17.17 8.32
N LEU A 424 -17.08 17.63 7.42
CA LEU A 424 -16.84 18.83 6.59
C LEU A 424 -16.79 20.13 7.40
N PRO A 425 -17.75 20.43 8.30
CA PRO A 425 -17.64 21.62 9.16
C PRO A 425 -16.38 21.63 10.03
N LEU A 426 -15.98 20.47 10.55
CA LEU A 426 -14.73 20.32 11.32
C LEU A 426 -13.51 20.57 10.43
N GLY A 427 -13.46 19.96 9.25
CA GLY A 427 -12.41 20.17 8.25
C GLY A 427 -12.31 21.63 7.81
N TRP A 428 -13.43 22.34 7.71
CA TRP A 428 -13.48 23.76 7.38
C TRP A 428 -12.85 24.64 8.46
N TRP A 429 -13.09 24.34 9.74
CA TRP A 429 -12.40 25.03 10.84
C TRP A 429 -10.91 24.69 10.88
N LEU A 430 -10.58 23.41 10.77
CA LEU A 430 -9.19 22.94 10.74
C LEU A 430 -8.39 23.59 9.60
N ALA A 431 -9.00 23.80 8.43
CA ALA A 431 -8.39 24.49 7.30
C ALA A 431 -8.00 25.95 7.59
N GLN A 432 -8.71 26.61 8.53
CA GLN A 432 -8.46 27.98 8.99
C GLN A 432 -7.46 28.05 10.15
N MET A 433 -7.37 27.01 10.98
CA MET A 433 -6.54 26.98 12.20
C MET A 433 -5.07 26.63 11.96
N ARG A 434 -4.50 27.01 10.81
CA ARG A 434 -3.18 26.56 10.32
C ARG A 434 -2.02 26.68 11.34
N VAL A 435 -2.05 27.73 12.16
CA VAL A 435 -1.01 27.98 13.19
C VAL A 435 -1.10 27.01 14.37
N HIS A 436 -2.28 26.43 14.63
CA HIS A 436 -2.55 25.58 15.78
C HIS A 436 -2.26 24.10 15.52
N TRP A 437 -2.06 23.67 14.27
CA TRP A 437 -1.88 22.26 13.92
C TRP A 437 -0.75 21.56 14.70
N ALA A 438 0.40 22.22 14.89
CA ALA A 438 1.50 21.66 15.68
C ALA A 438 1.11 21.45 17.15
N TRP A 439 0.41 22.44 17.71
CA TRP A 439 -0.03 22.42 19.10
C TRP A 439 -1.16 21.42 19.34
N LEU A 440 -2.12 21.32 18.41
CA LEU A 440 -3.19 20.33 18.47
C LEU A 440 -2.62 18.91 18.54
N VAL A 441 -1.47 18.66 17.89
CA VAL A 441 -0.79 17.38 18.01
C VAL A 441 -0.03 17.19 19.27
N LEU A 442 0.68 18.20 19.76
CA LEU A 442 1.30 18.08 21.05
C LEU A 442 0.23 17.77 22.11
N THR A 443 -0.92 18.43 22.04
CA THR A 443 -2.08 18.16 22.88
C THR A 443 -2.63 16.74 22.70
N LEU A 444 -2.71 16.25 21.46
CA LEU A 444 -3.12 14.88 21.14
C LEU A 444 -2.19 13.83 21.76
N ILE A 445 -0.87 14.03 21.61
CA ILE A 445 0.17 13.16 22.18
C ILE A 445 0.12 13.20 23.70
N SER A 446 0.00 14.39 24.29
CA SER A 446 -0.11 14.55 25.75
C SER A 446 -1.35 13.86 26.30
N GLY A 447 -2.52 14.02 25.66
CA GLY A 447 -3.75 13.34 26.06
C GLY A 447 -3.62 11.81 25.98
N GLY A 448 -2.97 11.30 24.92
CA GLY A 448 -2.67 9.88 24.76
C GLY A 448 -1.70 9.34 25.82
N ALA A 449 -0.64 10.09 26.14
CA ALA A 449 0.33 9.71 27.16
C ALA A 449 -0.30 9.65 28.57
N VAL A 450 -1.13 10.63 28.91
CA VAL A 450 -1.88 10.61 30.18
C VAL A 450 -2.85 9.44 30.21
N ALA A 451 -3.56 9.17 29.11
CA ALA A 451 -4.48 8.04 29.02
C ALA A 451 -3.77 6.71 29.24
N PHE A 452 -2.60 6.52 28.60
CA PHE A 452 -1.78 5.34 28.80
C PHE A 452 -1.39 5.17 30.27
N VAL A 453 -0.88 6.23 30.90
CA VAL A 453 -0.45 6.16 32.31
C VAL A 453 -1.58 5.80 33.26
N LEU A 454 -2.79 6.30 33.00
CA LEU A 454 -3.96 6.07 33.85
C LEU A 454 -4.64 4.72 33.61
N GLN A 455 -4.54 4.17 32.41
CA GLN A 455 -5.30 2.97 32.01
C GLN A 455 -4.44 1.69 31.91
N ALA A 456 -3.11 1.82 31.89
CA ALA A 456 -2.18 0.70 31.89
C ALA A 456 -2.25 -0.11 33.21
N ASP A 457 -2.16 -1.44 33.09
CA ASP A 457 -2.02 -2.35 34.22
C ASP A 457 -0.54 -2.48 34.60
N TRP A 458 -0.08 -1.56 35.44
CA TRP A 458 1.31 -1.47 35.89
C TRP A 458 1.83 -2.72 36.60
N LEU A 459 0.95 -3.49 37.25
CA LEU A 459 1.33 -4.73 37.94
C LEU A 459 1.75 -5.80 36.92
N ARG A 460 0.99 -5.96 35.84
CA ARG A 460 1.34 -6.88 34.74
C ARG A 460 2.60 -6.45 34.02
N PHE A 461 2.82 -5.15 33.86
CA PHE A 461 4.08 -4.61 33.30
C PHE A 461 5.29 -4.99 34.14
N GLN A 462 5.21 -4.82 35.46
CA GLN A 462 6.30 -5.16 36.38
C GLN A 462 6.62 -6.65 36.39
N GLN A 463 5.63 -7.50 36.15
CA GLN A 463 5.78 -8.95 36.05
C GLN A 463 6.32 -9.43 34.69
N GLY A 464 6.65 -8.52 33.77
CA GLY A 464 7.15 -8.86 32.43
C GLY A 464 6.09 -9.45 31.49
N MET A 465 4.80 -9.41 31.87
CA MET A 465 3.69 -9.92 31.06
C MET A 465 3.25 -8.93 29.96
N LEU A 466 4.19 -8.60 29.07
CA LEU A 466 4.01 -7.62 27.99
C LEU A 466 3.14 -8.13 26.83
N THR A 467 2.85 -9.43 26.78
CA THR A 467 2.10 -10.10 25.71
C THR A 467 0.58 -10.08 25.89
N SER A 468 0.10 -9.70 27.08
CA SER A 468 -1.33 -9.58 27.36
C SER A 468 -1.83 -8.21 26.91
N PRO A 469 -2.87 -8.11 26.05
CA PRO A 469 -3.45 -6.82 25.65
C PRO A 469 -3.83 -5.96 26.85
N TRP A 470 -4.41 -6.57 27.87
CA TRP A 470 -4.83 -5.92 29.11
C TRP A 470 -3.69 -5.28 29.91
N ALA A 471 -2.42 -5.68 29.67
CA ALA A 471 -1.27 -5.01 30.29
C ALA A 471 -1.21 -3.54 29.88
N TRP A 472 -1.48 -3.23 28.61
CA TRP A 472 -1.36 -1.88 28.06
C TRP A 472 -2.67 -1.07 28.14
N GLY A 473 -3.75 -1.65 28.68
CA GLY A 473 -5.06 -1.01 28.88
C GLY A 473 -6.25 -1.84 28.36
N GLN A 474 -7.49 -1.34 28.52
CA GLN A 474 -8.68 -2.06 28.05
C GLN A 474 -8.86 -1.95 26.52
N PRO A 475 -8.87 -3.08 25.76
CA PRO A 475 -8.89 -3.05 24.30
C PRO A 475 -10.11 -2.38 23.64
N GLY A 476 -11.21 -2.24 24.38
CA GLY A 476 -12.46 -1.65 23.92
C GLY A 476 -12.81 -0.27 24.47
N ARG A 477 -12.15 0.22 25.54
CA ARG A 477 -12.40 1.58 26.08
C ARG A 477 -11.51 2.64 25.45
N VAL A 478 -10.41 2.17 24.88
CA VAL A 478 -9.64 2.86 23.85
C VAL A 478 -9.98 2.06 22.59
N GLY A 479 -10.16 2.66 21.41
CA GLY A 479 -9.96 1.90 20.17
C GLY A 479 -8.49 1.46 20.17
N PHE A 480 -8.17 0.34 20.83
CA PHE A 480 -7.09 0.19 21.81
C PHE A 480 -5.76 0.89 21.54
N MET A 481 -5.39 0.76 20.30
CA MET A 481 -4.18 1.23 19.69
C MET A 481 -4.46 1.55 18.22
N ALA A 482 -5.73 1.60 17.81
CA ALA A 482 -6.24 1.98 16.49
C ALA A 482 -5.66 3.32 16.02
N SER A 483 -5.11 4.07 16.96
CA SER A 483 -4.56 5.37 16.78
C SER A 483 -3.16 5.50 17.37
N ALA A 484 -2.50 4.55 18.05
CA ALA A 484 -1.16 4.83 18.58
C ALA A 484 -0.13 5.01 17.45
N GLY A 485 -0.08 4.09 16.48
CA GLY A 485 0.70 4.26 15.24
C GLY A 485 0.11 5.31 14.30
N LEU A 486 -1.22 5.44 14.22
CA LEU A 486 -1.86 6.39 13.31
C LEU A 486 -1.92 7.84 13.86
N MET A 487 -1.92 8.04 15.17
CA MET A 487 -1.67 9.30 15.89
C MET A 487 -0.21 9.67 15.79
N VAL A 488 0.69 8.70 15.68
CA VAL A 488 2.08 9.00 15.36
C VAL A 488 2.24 9.39 13.90
N VAL A 489 1.58 8.71 12.96
CA VAL A 489 1.56 9.10 11.54
C VAL A 489 0.83 10.43 11.35
N LEU A 490 -0.26 10.69 12.07
CA LEU A 490 -0.90 12.00 12.21
C LEU A 490 0.11 12.97 12.82
N ALA A 491 0.76 12.65 13.94
CA ALA A 491 1.77 13.50 14.56
C ALA A 491 2.94 13.78 13.60
N SER A 492 3.27 12.89 12.67
CA SER A 492 4.23 13.08 11.58
C SER A 492 3.71 14.07 10.55
N LEU A 493 2.45 13.89 10.16
CA LEU A 493 1.66 14.74 9.27
C LEU A 493 1.56 16.16 9.84
N PHE A 494 1.44 16.32 11.16
CA PHE A 494 1.40 17.59 11.85
C PHE A 494 2.80 18.13 12.24
N ALA A 495 3.79 17.26 12.47
CA ALA A 495 5.18 17.62 12.72
C ALA A 495 5.85 18.25 11.49
N GLY A 496 5.28 18.11 10.29
CA GLY A 496 5.63 18.90 9.10
C GLY A 496 5.47 20.42 9.27
N LEU A 497 5.05 20.89 10.44
CA LEU A 497 5.04 22.29 10.83
C LEU A 497 6.30 22.66 11.59
N GLN A 498 7.25 23.24 10.88
CA GLN A 498 7.62 24.60 11.25
C GLN A 498 8.21 25.38 10.07
N ARG A 499 7.47 26.45 9.76
CA ARG A 499 7.75 27.53 8.83
C ARG A 499 7.78 27.17 7.34
N LEU A 500 6.79 27.71 6.65
CA LEU A 500 6.79 28.04 5.22
C LEU A 500 7.86 29.11 4.84
N GLY A 501 9.02 29.07 5.49
CA GLY A 501 10.09 30.06 5.36
C GLY A 501 10.94 30.12 6.62
N THR A 502 12.16 29.58 6.53
CA THR A 502 13.30 29.75 7.46
C THR A 502 13.23 29.08 8.84
N GLY A 503 13.74 27.84 8.93
CA GLY A 503 14.42 27.35 10.13
C GLY A 503 13.71 26.25 10.94
N TRP A 504 13.77 25.00 10.46
CA TRP A 504 14.04 23.76 11.22
C TRP A 504 14.21 22.61 10.19
N ARG A 505 15.12 21.65 10.41
CA ARG A 505 15.49 20.66 9.37
C ARG A 505 14.44 19.52 9.32
N PRO A 506 13.78 19.25 8.17
CA PRO A 506 12.77 18.19 8.04
C PRO A 506 13.23 16.78 8.44
N ALA A 507 14.54 16.54 8.51
CA ALA A 507 15.11 15.27 8.97
C ALA A 507 14.83 14.95 10.44
N TYR A 508 14.77 15.96 11.33
CA TYR A 508 14.46 15.73 12.75
C TYR A 508 12.98 15.44 12.99
N GLN A 509 12.09 16.00 12.16
CA GLN A 509 10.67 15.71 12.19
C GLN A 509 10.40 14.27 11.74
N VAL A 510 11.07 13.84 10.67
CA VAL A 510 11.06 12.44 10.24
C VAL A 510 11.60 11.53 11.36
N ALA A 511 12.72 11.89 11.99
CA ALA A 511 13.28 11.11 13.10
C ALA A 511 12.34 11.04 14.32
N LEU A 512 11.66 12.13 14.69
CA LEU A 512 10.71 12.13 15.80
C LEU A 512 9.46 11.30 15.49
N SER A 513 8.87 11.45 14.29
CA SER A 513 7.77 10.59 13.84
C SER A 513 8.16 9.12 13.84
N LEU A 514 9.42 8.85 13.51
CA LEU A 514 9.96 7.51 13.41
C LEU A 514 10.12 6.86 14.79
N VAL A 515 10.71 7.57 15.76
CA VAL A 515 10.86 7.11 17.15
C VAL A 515 9.49 6.80 17.74
N CYS A 516 8.52 7.69 17.56
CA CYS A 516 7.19 7.45 18.06
C CYS A 516 6.49 6.26 17.34
N ALA A 517 6.81 6.01 16.05
CA ALA A 517 6.15 4.98 15.26
C ALA A 517 6.63 3.59 15.66
N VAL A 518 7.92 3.46 16.01
CA VAL A 518 8.49 2.24 16.60
C VAL A 518 7.72 1.87 17.85
N SER A 519 7.58 2.80 18.80
CA SER A 519 6.87 2.55 20.05
C SER A 519 5.41 2.13 19.80
N GLY A 520 4.72 2.80 18.87
CA GLY A 520 3.36 2.40 18.48
C GLY A 520 3.29 0.99 17.88
N VAL A 521 4.27 0.61 17.05
CA VAL A 521 4.34 -0.74 16.45
C VAL A 521 4.65 -1.80 17.50
N VAL A 522 5.58 -1.55 18.42
CA VAL A 522 5.97 -2.46 19.51
C VAL A 522 4.77 -2.80 20.39
N ILE A 523 4.00 -1.79 20.78
CA ILE A 523 2.82 -1.99 21.62
C ILE A 523 1.71 -2.71 20.81
N LEU A 524 1.55 -2.43 19.50
CA LEU A 524 0.58 -3.13 18.64
C LEU A 524 0.90 -4.62 18.47
N VAL A 525 2.19 -4.94 18.46
CA VAL A 525 2.72 -6.30 18.37
C VAL A 525 2.51 -7.08 19.66
N GLY A 526 2.76 -6.47 20.82
CA GLY A 526 2.63 -7.11 22.13
C GLY A 526 1.18 -7.50 22.49
N THR A 527 0.21 -7.17 21.65
CA THR A 527 -1.22 -7.26 21.96
C THR A 527 -1.98 -8.21 21.02
N GLY A 528 -1.29 -8.94 20.14
CA GLY A 528 -1.89 -9.98 19.28
C GLY A 528 -2.79 -9.44 18.15
N PHE A 529 -2.84 -8.13 17.92
CA PHE A 529 -3.63 -7.50 16.85
C PHE A 529 -2.87 -7.47 15.51
N ALA A 530 -2.68 -8.63 14.88
CA ALA A 530 -1.94 -8.78 13.62
C ALA A 530 -2.40 -7.84 12.47
N THR A 531 -3.67 -7.41 12.46
CA THR A 531 -4.20 -6.49 11.45
C THR A 531 -3.63 -5.09 11.55
N ALA A 532 -3.32 -4.63 12.76
CA ALA A 532 -2.76 -3.29 12.96
C ALA A 532 -1.31 -3.21 12.48
N TRP A 533 -0.59 -4.32 12.57
CA TRP A 533 0.70 -4.50 11.95
C TRP A 533 0.60 -4.45 10.42
N LEU A 534 -0.33 -5.22 9.81
CA LEU A 534 -0.56 -5.19 8.36
C LEU A 534 -0.89 -3.79 7.84
N ALA A 535 -1.75 -3.06 8.57
CA ALA A 535 -2.10 -1.70 8.22
C ALA A 535 -0.94 -0.71 8.32
N THR A 536 -0.10 -0.85 9.36
CA THR A 536 1.08 -0.02 9.53
C THR A 536 2.09 -0.29 8.42
N LEU A 537 2.33 -1.56 8.10
CA LEU A 537 3.19 -1.93 6.97
C LEU A 537 2.64 -1.43 5.63
N ALA A 538 1.35 -1.56 5.37
CA ALA A 538 0.75 -1.06 4.14
C ALA A 538 0.94 0.46 4.01
N GLY A 539 0.77 1.20 5.11
CA GLY A 539 1.07 2.63 5.18
C GLY A 539 2.54 2.92 4.90
N MET A 540 3.46 2.15 5.50
CA MET A 540 4.91 2.28 5.29
C MET A 540 5.33 1.97 3.86
N LEU A 541 4.76 0.93 3.24
CA LEU A 541 4.98 0.56 1.84
C LEU A 541 4.44 1.65 0.90
N CYS A 542 3.24 2.18 1.17
CA CYS A 542 2.70 3.33 0.44
C CYS A 542 3.66 4.51 0.52
N PHE A 543 4.18 4.83 1.71
CA PHE A 543 5.20 5.86 1.87
C PHE A 543 6.46 5.56 1.05
N ALA A 544 6.99 4.34 1.09
CA ALA A 544 8.19 3.94 0.38
C ALA A 544 8.03 4.03 -1.16
N VAL A 545 6.85 3.66 -1.68
CA VAL A 545 6.54 3.69 -3.12
C VAL A 545 6.24 5.10 -3.62
N VAL A 546 5.50 5.90 -2.85
CA VAL A 546 5.07 7.26 -3.26
C VAL A 546 6.17 8.29 -3.03
N SER A 547 7.06 8.07 -2.05
CA SER A 547 8.17 8.99 -1.72
C SER A 547 9.10 9.28 -2.92
N PRO A 548 9.51 8.32 -3.77
CA PRO A 548 10.24 8.61 -5.01
C PRO A 548 9.50 9.52 -6.01
N VAL A 549 8.16 9.46 -6.03
CA VAL A 549 7.32 10.24 -6.96
C VAL A 549 7.12 11.67 -6.42
N LEU A 550 6.71 11.82 -5.16
CA LEU A 550 6.44 13.12 -4.54
C LEU A 550 7.70 13.82 -3.96
N GLY A 551 8.76 13.05 -3.65
CA GLY A 551 9.97 13.51 -2.95
C GLY A 551 11.11 13.99 -3.84
N ARG A 552 10.94 14.05 -5.16
CA ARG A 552 12.01 14.40 -6.11
C ARG A 552 12.56 15.84 -6.01
N HIS A 553 11.94 16.75 -5.26
CA HIS A 553 12.22 18.19 -5.42
C HIS A 553 12.64 19.02 -4.20
N GLN A 554 12.90 18.41 -3.04
CA GLN A 554 13.66 19.05 -1.96
C GLN A 554 14.73 18.09 -1.44
N GLY A 555 15.98 18.27 -1.90
CA GLY A 555 17.16 17.57 -1.41
C GLY A 555 17.02 16.05 -1.31
N HIS A 556 17.60 15.31 -2.26
CA HIS A 556 17.68 13.84 -2.33
C HIS A 556 17.96 13.07 -1.02
N ARG A 557 18.34 13.75 0.07
CA ARG A 557 18.56 13.22 1.40
C ARG A 557 17.26 12.75 2.09
N LEU A 558 16.14 13.46 2.00
CA LEU A 558 14.94 13.12 2.81
C LEU A 558 14.26 11.81 2.38
N GLY A 559 14.10 11.59 1.06
CA GLY A 559 13.56 10.31 0.56
C GLY A 559 14.46 9.11 0.85
N ARG A 560 15.79 9.34 0.88
CA ARG A 560 16.79 8.32 1.24
C ARG A 560 16.73 7.99 2.73
N TRP A 561 16.76 8.99 3.60
CA TRP A 561 16.65 8.79 5.05
C TRP A 561 15.32 8.14 5.44
N GLY A 562 14.22 8.50 4.78
CA GLY A 562 12.92 7.84 5.00
C GLY A 562 12.95 6.34 4.66
N MET A 563 13.51 5.97 3.50
CA MET A 563 13.60 4.56 3.10
C MET A 563 14.57 3.75 3.98
N LEU A 564 15.73 4.32 4.33
CA LEU A 564 16.70 3.69 5.22
C LEU A 564 16.13 3.51 6.63
N MET A 565 15.39 4.50 7.13
CA MET A 565 14.79 4.43 8.45
C MET A 565 13.60 3.49 8.52
N LEU A 566 12.83 3.32 7.45
CA LEU A 566 11.79 2.28 7.38
C LEU A 566 12.38 0.87 7.52
N LEU A 567 13.54 0.62 6.90
CA LEU A 567 14.27 -0.65 7.05
C LEU A 567 14.76 -0.84 8.49
N ILE A 568 15.33 0.20 9.10
CA ILE A 568 15.76 0.16 10.51
C ILE A 568 14.58 -0.08 11.46
N LEU A 569 13.41 0.51 11.18
CA LEU A 569 12.17 0.30 11.94
C LEU A 569 11.62 -1.10 11.81
N GLY A 570 11.63 -1.67 10.60
CA GLY A 570 11.28 -3.07 10.40
C GLY A 570 12.16 -3.96 11.27
N VAL A 571 13.48 -3.76 11.22
CA VAL A 571 14.45 -4.55 11.99
C VAL A 571 14.30 -4.35 13.50
N LEU A 572 14.17 -3.11 13.99
CA LEU A 572 14.00 -2.83 15.42
C LEU A 572 12.64 -3.30 15.95
N GLY A 573 11.57 -3.16 15.17
CA GLY A 573 10.24 -3.68 15.51
C GLY A 573 10.24 -5.21 15.60
N ILE A 574 10.93 -5.88 14.67
CA ILE A 574 11.10 -7.33 14.67
C ILE A 574 11.97 -7.81 15.85
N GLY A 575 13.09 -7.11 16.14
CA GLY A 575 13.99 -7.46 17.24
C GLY A 575 13.36 -7.26 18.62
N SER A 576 12.65 -6.15 18.84
CA SER A 576 11.94 -5.88 20.10
C SER A 576 10.80 -6.88 20.36
N LEU A 577 10.14 -7.36 19.31
CA LEU A 577 9.09 -8.38 19.35
C LEU A 577 9.62 -9.73 19.86
N GLN A 578 10.80 -10.16 19.41
CA GLN A 578 11.47 -11.35 19.94
C GLN A 578 11.84 -11.20 21.41
N MET A 579 12.23 -10.00 21.85
CA MET A 579 12.57 -9.74 23.25
C MET A 579 11.33 -9.70 24.16
N MET A 580 10.17 -9.25 23.65
CA MET A 580 8.94 -9.12 24.45
C MET A 580 8.18 -10.43 24.65
N GLN A 581 8.29 -11.39 23.72
CA GLN A 581 7.45 -12.60 23.74
C GLN A 581 8.07 -13.80 24.44
N GLY A 582 9.09 -13.61 25.29
CA GLY A 582 9.84 -14.68 25.97
C GLY A 582 9.09 -16.01 26.12
N GLY A 583 9.46 -17.01 25.31
CA GLY A 583 8.83 -18.34 25.28
C GLY A 583 8.17 -18.72 23.93
N GLY A 584 8.91 -19.42 23.08
CA GLY A 584 8.38 -20.38 22.09
C GLY A 584 7.73 -19.85 20.79
N SER A 585 7.17 -18.65 20.75
CA SER A 585 6.57 -18.09 19.52
C SER A 585 7.65 -17.51 18.60
N THR A 586 7.68 -17.99 17.35
CA THR A 586 8.69 -17.58 16.36
C THR A 586 8.12 -16.50 15.45
N LEU A 587 8.96 -15.64 14.85
CA LEU A 587 8.48 -14.68 13.83
C LEU A 587 7.72 -15.37 12.69
N SER A 588 8.06 -16.62 12.40
CA SER A 588 7.32 -17.46 11.47
C SER A 588 5.88 -17.69 11.90
N SER A 589 5.59 -18.02 13.16
CA SER A 589 4.21 -18.31 13.58
C SER A 589 3.29 -17.09 13.37
N MET A 590 3.79 -15.87 13.60
CA MET A 590 2.97 -14.64 13.43
C MET A 590 2.55 -14.33 12.00
N PHE A 591 3.32 -14.75 11.00
CA PHE A 591 2.99 -14.51 9.60
C PHE A 591 2.38 -15.74 8.92
N VAL A 592 2.82 -16.92 9.34
CA VAL A 592 2.45 -18.17 8.68
C VAL A 592 1.13 -18.70 9.24
N GLU A 593 0.92 -18.71 10.56
CA GLU A 593 -0.31 -19.25 11.16
C GLU A 593 -1.59 -18.51 10.72
N PRO A 594 -1.63 -17.15 10.62
CA PRO A 594 -2.82 -16.47 10.10
C PRO A 594 -3.09 -16.81 8.63
N LEU A 595 -2.06 -16.95 7.80
CA LEU A 595 -2.19 -17.32 6.39
C LEU A 595 -2.67 -18.77 6.25
N GLN A 596 -2.14 -19.69 7.05
CA GLN A 596 -2.59 -21.08 7.10
C GLN A 596 -4.03 -21.18 7.59
N ALA A 597 -4.40 -20.46 8.64
CA ALA A 597 -5.78 -20.42 9.14
C ALA A 597 -6.73 -19.86 8.07
N MET A 598 -6.30 -18.84 7.32
CA MET A 598 -7.07 -18.37 6.16
C MET A 598 -7.25 -19.45 5.10
N GLY A 599 -6.20 -20.19 4.77
CA GLY A 599 -6.27 -21.31 3.85
C GLY A 599 -7.17 -22.45 4.33
N MET A 600 -7.13 -22.80 5.62
CA MET A 600 -8.03 -23.76 6.25
C MET A 600 -9.49 -23.30 6.19
N VAL A 601 -9.76 -22.01 6.45
CA VAL A 601 -11.10 -21.43 6.27
C VAL A 601 -11.58 -21.54 4.83
N LEU A 602 -10.72 -21.21 3.85
CA LEU A 602 -11.05 -21.33 2.43
C LEU A 602 -11.31 -22.79 2.00
N ARG A 603 -10.74 -23.78 2.69
CA ARG A 603 -11.02 -25.22 2.51
C ARG A 603 -12.26 -25.71 3.26
N GLY A 604 -12.91 -24.87 4.07
CA GLY A 604 -14.05 -25.25 4.91
C GLY A 604 -13.67 -25.89 6.25
N GLU A 605 -12.38 -25.97 6.59
CA GLU A 605 -11.85 -26.53 7.85
C GLU A 605 -11.93 -25.52 9.02
N VAL A 606 -13.10 -24.91 9.22
CA VAL A 606 -13.26 -23.73 10.10
C VAL A 606 -12.86 -24.00 11.56
N GLN A 607 -13.14 -25.20 12.09
CA GLN A 607 -12.79 -25.56 13.47
C GLN A 607 -11.28 -25.70 13.69
N GLN A 608 -10.58 -26.35 12.75
CA GLN A 608 -9.12 -26.49 12.80
C GLN A 608 -8.44 -25.14 12.58
N ALA A 609 -8.96 -24.35 11.65
CA ALA A 609 -8.50 -22.98 11.43
C ALA A 609 -8.64 -22.11 12.69
N HIS A 610 -9.77 -22.27 13.40
CA HIS A 610 -10.05 -21.50 14.62
C HIS A 610 -9.11 -21.91 15.76
N ALA A 611 -8.80 -23.20 15.88
CA ALA A 611 -7.79 -23.69 16.82
C ALA A 611 -6.38 -23.17 16.49
N LEU A 612 -6.03 -23.02 15.20
CA LEU A 612 -4.75 -22.50 14.76
C LEU A 612 -4.62 -20.98 14.98
N HIS A 613 -5.62 -20.20 14.55
CA HIS A 613 -5.59 -18.75 14.71
C HIS A 613 -7.02 -18.14 14.81
N PRO A 614 -7.62 -18.10 16.02
CA PRO A 614 -9.04 -17.77 16.19
C PRO A 614 -9.39 -16.37 15.67
N GLY A 615 -8.53 -15.38 15.92
CA GLY A 615 -8.79 -13.99 15.50
C GLY A 615 -8.77 -13.75 13.99
N MET A 616 -8.18 -14.65 13.19
CA MET A 616 -8.19 -14.55 11.72
C MET A 616 -9.47 -15.17 11.18
N VAL A 617 -9.81 -16.36 11.69
CA VAL A 617 -11.03 -17.08 11.30
C VAL A 617 -12.29 -16.28 11.58
N GLU A 618 -12.40 -15.71 12.77
CA GLU A 618 -13.57 -14.90 13.13
C GLU A 618 -13.74 -13.68 12.20
N ARG A 619 -12.64 -13.07 11.73
CA ARG A 619 -12.68 -11.95 10.77
C ARG A 619 -13.06 -12.39 9.35
N LEU A 620 -12.57 -13.54 8.90
CA LEU A 620 -12.95 -14.09 7.60
C LEU A 620 -14.44 -14.46 7.57
N MET A 621 -14.94 -15.05 8.65
CA MET A 621 -16.36 -15.39 8.80
C MET A 621 -17.26 -14.14 8.74
N LEU A 622 -16.84 -13.03 9.36
CA LEU A 622 -17.55 -11.75 9.24
C LEU A 622 -17.65 -11.26 7.78
N TRP A 623 -16.55 -11.36 7.03
CA TRP A 623 -16.53 -10.97 5.61
C TRP A 623 -17.36 -11.92 4.73
N GLN A 624 -17.33 -13.22 5.01
CA GLN A 624 -18.16 -14.21 4.33
C GLN A 624 -19.66 -13.92 4.53
N GLN A 625 -20.06 -13.55 5.74
CA GLN A 625 -21.44 -13.15 6.04
C GLN A 625 -21.81 -11.83 5.36
N ALA A 626 -20.93 -10.82 5.39
CA ALA A 626 -21.16 -9.55 4.69
C ALA A 626 -21.32 -9.76 3.18
N TRP A 627 -20.55 -10.69 2.61
CA TRP A 627 -20.67 -11.08 1.20
C TRP A 627 -22.01 -11.74 0.89
N GLN A 628 -22.46 -12.70 1.71
CA GLN A 628 -23.78 -13.34 1.56
C GLN A 628 -24.92 -12.33 1.69
N ALA A 629 -24.84 -11.42 2.66
CA ALA A 629 -25.82 -10.34 2.83
C ALA A 629 -25.84 -9.39 1.62
N TRP A 630 -24.67 -9.09 1.04
CA TRP A 630 -24.58 -8.28 -0.17
C TRP A 630 -25.18 -8.98 -1.39
N GLN A 631 -25.01 -10.29 -1.52
CA GLN A 631 -25.64 -11.04 -2.62
C GLN A 631 -27.18 -10.98 -2.58
N ALA A 632 -27.77 -10.89 -1.39
CA ALA A 632 -29.22 -10.82 -1.22
C ALA A 632 -29.84 -9.49 -1.69
N ASP A 633 -29.18 -8.36 -1.41
CA ASP A 633 -29.56 -7.02 -1.92
C ASP A 633 -28.31 -6.25 -2.35
N TRP A 634 -27.80 -6.56 -3.54
CA TRP A 634 -26.52 -6.04 -4.00
C TRP A 634 -26.56 -4.53 -4.30
N LEU A 635 -27.72 -4.01 -4.70
CA LEU A 635 -27.85 -2.63 -5.15
C LEU A 635 -27.98 -1.66 -3.97
N PHE A 636 -28.87 -1.95 -3.02
CA PHE A 636 -29.21 -1.04 -1.92
C PHE A 636 -28.76 -1.54 -0.53
N GLY A 637 -28.29 -2.79 -0.44
CA GLY A 637 -27.91 -3.42 0.81
C GLY A 637 -29.12 -3.76 1.67
N ASN A 638 -28.91 -4.36 2.84
CA ASN A 638 -30.00 -4.77 3.74
C ASN A 638 -30.47 -3.67 4.72
N GLY A 639 -29.84 -2.49 4.71
CA GLY A 639 -30.16 -1.39 5.62
C GLY A 639 -29.76 -1.61 7.08
N GLY A 640 -29.06 -2.72 7.38
CA GLY A 640 -28.53 -3.06 8.70
C GLY A 640 -27.08 -2.64 8.87
N GLY A 641 -26.75 -1.96 9.96
CA GLY A 641 -25.38 -1.59 10.32
C GLY A 641 -24.54 -2.73 10.90
N ARG A 642 -25.11 -3.95 11.00
CA ARG A 642 -24.49 -5.15 11.58
C ARG A 642 -24.56 -6.32 10.61
N ALA A 643 -23.41 -6.95 10.36
CA ALA A 643 -23.39 -8.35 9.96
C ALA A 643 -23.50 -9.18 11.26
N THR A 644 -24.59 -9.91 11.43
CA THR A 644 -24.82 -10.75 12.61
C THR A 644 -24.03 -12.05 12.51
N VAL A 645 -23.15 -12.32 13.48
CA VAL A 645 -22.48 -13.62 13.61
C VAL A 645 -23.53 -14.66 14.03
N ALA A 646 -23.97 -15.50 13.09
CA ALA A 646 -25.01 -16.51 13.35
C ALA A 646 -24.50 -17.75 14.09
N ASN A 647 -23.17 -17.95 14.21
CA ASN A 647 -22.59 -19.15 14.82
C ASN A 647 -22.04 -18.88 16.23
N ALA A 648 -22.67 -19.51 17.23
CA ALA A 648 -22.32 -19.45 18.65
C ALA A 648 -20.91 -19.99 19.00
N SER A 649 -20.24 -20.69 18.08
CA SER A 649 -18.91 -21.28 18.29
C SER A 649 -17.74 -20.29 18.14
N LEU A 650 -18.00 -19.04 17.76
CA LEU A 650 -16.99 -18.01 17.44
C LEU A 650 -16.93 -16.91 18.53
N ALA A 651 -16.94 -17.33 19.80
CA ALA A 651 -17.20 -16.48 20.95
C ALA A 651 -16.09 -15.45 21.29
N GLY A 652 -14.91 -15.52 20.67
CA GLY A 652 -13.74 -14.72 21.04
C GLY A 652 -13.86 -13.23 20.70
N TYR A 653 -14.55 -12.90 19.59
CA TYR A 653 -14.65 -11.54 19.03
C TYR A 653 -16.10 -11.17 18.64
N ASN A 654 -17.11 -11.63 19.39
CA ASN A 654 -18.56 -11.36 19.18
C ASN A 654 -18.96 -9.86 19.02
N HIS A 655 -18.06 -8.92 19.30
CA HIS A 655 -18.27 -7.47 19.21
C HIS A 655 -17.46 -6.77 18.11
N TYR A 656 -16.73 -7.51 17.27
CA TYR A 656 -15.94 -6.94 16.18
C TYR A 656 -16.75 -6.89 14.89
N HIS A 657 -16.79 -5.71 14.27
CA HIS A 657 -17.44 -5.47 12.97
C HIS A 657 -16.49 -4.65 12.10
N SER A 658 -16.37 -4.97 10.81
CA SER A 658 -15.62 -4.14 9.85
C SER A 658 -16.49 -3.00 9.34
N LEU A 659 -15.98 -1.76 9.40
CA LEU A 659 -16.63 -0.58 8.79
C LEU A 659 -16.96 -0.83 7.31
N LEU A 660 -16.02 -1.39 6.54
CA LEU A 660 -16.21 -1.61 5.12
C LEU A 660 -17.23 -2.74 4.85
N ALA A 661 -17.15 -3.83 5.61
CA ALA A 661 -18.12 -4.92 5.49
C ALA A 661 -19.55 -4.41 5.75
N ALA A 662 -19.74 -3.55 6.75
CA ALA A 662 -21.04 -2.95 7.05
C ALA A 662 -21.53 -1.97 5.96
N VAL A 663 -20.63 -1.21 5.30
CA VAL A 663 -21.00 -0.41 4.12
C VAL A 663 -21.46 -1.31 2.97
N VAL A 664 -20.71 -2.38 2.69
CA VAL A 664 -21.01 -3.31 1.58
C VAL A 664 -22.34 -4.02 1.81
N SER A 665 -22.54 -4.63 2.98
CA SER A 665 -23.77 -5.37 3.28
C SER A 665 -24.98 -4.45 3.57
N GLY A 666 -24.76 -3.32 4.23
CA GLY A 666 -25.81 -2.44 4.72
C GLY A 666 -26.31 -1.43 3.69
N LEU A 667 -25.42 -0.90 2.85
CA LEU A 667 -25.71 0.20 1.95
C LEU A 667 -25.61 -0.16 0.46
N GLY A 668 -25.15 -1.37 0.13
CA GLY A 668 -25.05 -1.88 -1.24
C GLY A 668 -24.08 -1.09 -2.13
N VAL A 669 -24.16 -1.31 -3.45
CA VAL A 669 -23.30 -0.62 -4.44
C VAL A 669 -23.43 0.90 -4.35
N VAL A 670 -24.63 1.43 -4.11
CA VAL A 670 -24.84 2.89 -3.98
C VAL A 670 -24.03 3.47 -2.82
N GLY A 671 -24.06 2.81 -1.65
CA GLY A 671 -23.28 3.20 -0.49
C GLY A 671 -21.77 3.10 -0.73
N VAL A 672 -21.32 1.99 -1.33
CA VAL A 672 -19.90 1.77 -1.65
C VAL A 672 -19.35 2.86 -2.57
N LEU A 673 -20.08 3.21 -3.64
CA LEU A 673 -19.68 4.27 -4.56
C LEU A 673 -19.66 5.65 -3.88
N GLY A 674 -20.66 5.94 -3.04
CA GLY A 674 -20.70 7.18 -2.28
C GLY A 674 -19.54 7.32 -1.30
N PHE A 675 -19.29 6.29 -0.47
CA PHE A 675 -18.16 6.27 0.46
C PHE A 675 -16.81 6.34 -0.28
N ALA A 676 -16.67 5.65 -1.41
CA ALA A 676 -15.48 5.74 -2.25
C ALA A 676 -15.25 7.17 -2.76
N ALA A 677 -16.30 7.88 -3.18
CA ALA A 677 -16.20 9.27 -3.61
C ALA A 677 -15.79 10.21 -2.47
N VAL A 678 -16.34 10.03 -1.27
CA VAL A 678 -15.99 10.80 -0.05
C VAL A 678 -14.52 10.62 0.34
N VAL A 679 -13.90 9.48 -0.01
CA VAL A 679 -12.47 9.20 0.23
C VAL A 679 -11.57 9.68 -0.91
N LEU A 680 -11.93 9.38 -2.17
CA LEU A 680 -11.09 9.64 -3.34
C LEU A 680 -10.98 11.12 -3.69
N ILE A 681 -12.05 11.91 -3.50
CA ILE A 681 -12.03 13.35 -3.80
C ILE A 681 -11.00 14.09 -2.92
N PRO A 682 -11.00 13.91 -1.58
CA PRO A 682 -9.95 14.44 -0.72
C PRO A 682 -8.55 13.94 -1.06
N LEU A 683 -8.36 12.64 -1.31
CA LEU A 683 -7.04 12.09 -1.67
C LEU A 683 -6.47 12.74 -2.95
N ASN A 684 -7.31 12.91 -3.97
CA ASN A 684 -6.92 13.61 -5.19
C ASN A 684 -6.53 15.07 -4.90
N ALA A 685 -7.26 15.76 -4.00
CA ALA A 685 -6.90 17.11 -3.59
C ALA A 685 -5.55 17.15 -2.84
N VAL A 686 -5.24 16.17 -1.98
CA VAL A 686 -3.94 16.05 -1.30
C VAL A 686 -2.80 15.93 -2.30
N VAL A 687 -2.93 15.02 -3.27
CA VAL A 687 -1.94 14.82 -4.34
C VAL A 687 -1.79 16.10 -5.16
N TRP A 688 -2.90 16.75 -5.52
CA TRP A 688 -2.88 18.00 -6.26
C TRP A 688 -2.14 19.11 -5.50
N MET A 689 -2.42 19.28 -4.20
CA MET A 689 -1.79 20.30 -3.36
C MET A 689 -0.28 20.07 -3.20
N ALA A 690 0.14 18.80 -3.14
CA ALA A 690 1.55 18.41 -3.14
C ALA A 690 2.23 18.73 -4.47
N LEU A 691 1.62 18.31 -5.59
CA LEU A 691 2.14 18.50 -6.94
C LEU A 691 2.21 19.99 -7.33
N LYS A 692 1.27 20.80 -6.85
CA LYS A 692 1.23 22.26 -7.04
C LYS A 692 2.05 23.04 -6.01
N ARG A 693 2.78 22.34 -5.12
CA ARG A 693 3.61 22.92 -4.05
C ARG A 693 2.88 23.93 -3.17
N ALA A 694 1.57 23.75 -3.00
CA ALA A 694 0.80 24.44 -1.97
C ALA A 694 1.05 23.79 -0.60
N TRP A 695 1.28 22.46 -0.59
CA TRP A 695 1.67 21.66 0.57
C TRP A 695 3.09 21.12 0.41
N HIS A 696 3.75 20.87 1.54
CA HIS A 696 5.04 20.17 1.53
C HIS A 696 4.82 18.69 1.18
N SER A 697 5.72 18.07 0.41
CA SER A 697 5.58 16.68 -0.04
C SER A 697 5.56 15.69 1.12
N SER A 698 6.28 15.97 2.21
CA SER A 698 6.22 15.16 3.44
C SER A 698 4.81 15.13 4.04
N TRP A 699 4.06 16.23 3.93
CA TRP A 699 2.70 16.28 4.47
C TRP A 699 1.75 15.42 3.65
N ALA A 700 1.82 15.53 2.31
CA ALA A 700 1.03 14.69 1.43
C ALA A 700 1.37 13.21 1.56
N LEU A 701 2.65 12.86 1.71
CA LEU A 701 3.09 11.49 1.97
C LEU A 701 2.55 10.96 3.30
N GLY A 702 2.56 11.78 4.36
CA GLY A 702 1.97 11.44 5.65
C GLY A 702 0.48 11.15 5.55
N VAL A 703 -0.29 12.02 4.86
CA VAL A 703 -1.73 11.84 4.65
C VAL A 703 -2.04 10.57 3.85
N LEU A 704 -1.28 10.30 2.78
CA LEU A 704 -1.47 9.10 1.95
C LEU A 704 -1.13 7.82 2.70
N SER A 705 -0.02 7.81 3.45
CA SER A 705 0.39 6.67 4.28
C SER A 705 -0.66 6.37 5.34
N CYS A 706 -1.12 7.42 6.05
CA CYS A 706 -2.18 7.36 7.05
C CYS A 706 -3.48 6.81 6.45
N GLY A 707 -3.90 7.32 5.29
CA GLY A 707 -5.11 6.87 4.61
C GLY A 707 -5.08 5.40 4.23
N VAL A 708 -3.93 4.89 3.76
CA VAL A 708 -3.77 3.45 3.48
C VAL A 708 -3.85 2.63 4.77
N SER A 709 -3.23 3.07 5.85
CA SER A 709 -3.34 2.37 7.14
C SER A 709 -4.77 2.34 7.67
N VAL A 710 -5.50 3.46 7.66
CA VAL A 710 -6.92 3.50 8.06
C VAL A 710 -7.77 2.61 7.16
N LEU A 711 -7.51 2.61 5.85
CA LEU A 711 -8.23 1.77 4.90
C LEU A 711 -8.03 0.28 5.20
N VAL A 712 -6.78 -0.17 5.37
CA VAL A 712 -6.48 -1.57 5.71
C VAL A 712 -7.08 -1.94 7.06
N MET A 713 -7.05 -1.02 8.03
CA MET A 713 -7.72 -1.24 9.31
C MET A 713 -9.24 -1.37 9.14
N SER A 714 -9.87 -0.51 8.33
CA SER A 714 -11.32 -0.51 8.10
C SER A 714 -11.79 -1.75 7.37
N VAL A 715 -10.96 -2.29 6.47
CA VAL A 715 -11.18 -3.58 5.82
C VAL A 715 -11.11 -4.70 6.85
N LEU A 716 -10.04 -4.76 7.65
CA LEU A 716 -9.73 -5.97 8.40
C LEU A 716 -10.26 -6.01 9.83
N ALA A 717 -10.49 -4.88 10.49
CA ALA A 717 -10.67 -4.89 11.94
C ALA A 717 -11.35 -3.68 12.61
N VAL A 718 -11.54 -2.51 11.99
CA VAL A 718 -12.00 -1.30 12.73
C VAL A 718 -13.44 -1.45 13.20
N PRO A 719 -13.67 -1.59 14.52
CA PRO A 719 -15.01 -1.56 15.07
C PRO A 719 -15.53 -0.12 15.07
N VAL A 720 -16.64 0.11 14.36
CA VAL A 720 -17.36 1.40 14.39
C VAL A 720 -18.16 1.54 15.69
N TYR A 721 -18.30 0.46 16.46
CA TYR A 721 -19.05 0.43 17.72
C TYR A 721 -18.42 1.29 18.82
N TYR A 722 -17.09 1.32 18.91
CA TYR A 722 -16.43 2.08 19.96
C TYR A 722 -16.47 3.57 19.61
N PRO A 723 -17.19 4.38 20.39
CA PRO A 723 -17.40 5.79 20.08
C PRO A 723 -16.08 6.58 20.00
N GLU A 724 -15.03 6.13 20.69
CA GLU A 724 -13.67 6.68 20.62
C GLU A 724 -13.04 6.46 19.23
N SER A 725 -13.23 5.26 18.65
CA SER A 725 -12.75 4.92 17.30
C SER A 725 -13.46 5.75 16.23
N LEU A 726 -14.75 6.02 16.43
CA LEU A 726 -15.54 6.86 15.55
C LEU A 726 -15.05 8.32 15.54
N VAL A 727 -14.83 8.91 16.72
CA VAL A 727 -14.31 10.28 16.86
C VAL A 727 -12.98 10.42 16.12
N PHE A 728 -12.14 9.39 16.19
CA PHE A 728 -10.87 9.34 15.51
C PHE A 728 -10.98 9.31 13.96
N ILE A 729 -11.80 8.40 13.42
CA ILE A 729 -12.02 8.31 11.97
C ILE A 729 -12.60 9.63 11.45
N LEU A 730 -13.49 10.25 12.22
CA LEU A 730 -14.13 11.51 11.90
C LEU A 730 -13.12 12.67 11.87
N LEU A 731 -12.19 12.74 12.83
CA LEU A 731 -11.05 13.67 12.81
C LEU A 731 -10.12 13.43 11.62
N PHE A 732 -9.82 12.16 11.30
CA PHE A 732 -9.02 11.83 10.13
C PHE A 732 -9.69 12.31 8.84
N MET A 733 -10.98 11.99 8.63
CA MET A 733 -11.74 12.46 7.48
C MET A 733 -11.75 14.00 7.40
N ALA A 734 -12.01 14.69 8.52
CA ALA A 734 -11.94 16.14 8.58
C ALA A 734 -10.56 16.68 8.16
N ALA A 735 -9.47 16.03 8.60
CA ALA A 735 -8.10 16.42 8.23
C ALA A 735 -7.79 16.21 6.74
N VAL A 736 -8.22 15.10 6.13
CA VAL A 736 -8.02 14.89 4.67
C VAL A 736 -8.83 15.90 3.86
N GLN A 737 -10.06 16.24 4.30
CA GLN A 737 -10.94 17.20 3.64
C GLN A 737 -10.38 18.64 3.62
N VAL A 738 -9.46 18.99 4.52
CA VAL A 738 -8.73 20.27 4.50
C VAL A 738 -8.08 20.53 3.13
N ALA A 739 -7.61 19.49 2.45
CA ALA A 739 -7.03 19.60 1.10
C ALA A 739 -8.03 20.17 0.09
N VAL A 740 -9.27 19.69 0.14
CA VAL A 740 -10.34 20.09 -0.78
C VAL A 740 -10.70 21.56 -0.57
N ILE A 741 -10.85 21.95 0.69
CA ILE A 741 -11.21 23.32 1.09
C ILE A 741 -10.08 24.29 0.74
N GLN A 742 -8.84 23.94 1.04
CA GLN A 742 -7.70 24.80 0.72
C GLN A 742 -7.45 24.89 -0.79
N LYS A 743 -7.63 23.79 -1.53
CA LYS A 743 -7.58 23.78 -2.99
C LYS A 743 -8.59 24.77 -3.57
N SER A 744 -9.84 24.74 -3.09
CA SER A 744 -10.87 25.68 -3.57
C SER A 744 -10.49 27.13 -3.29
N TRP A 745 -10.01 27.45 -2.08
CA TRP A 745 -9.58 28.81 -1.72
C TRP A 745 -8.42 29.35 -2.58
N LEU A 746 -7.55 28.46 -3.07
CA LEU A 746 -6.44 28.80 -3.96
C LEU A 746 -6.89 29.03 -5.41
N THR A 747 -7.91 28.30 -5.87
CA THR A 747 -8.39 28.39 -7.26
C THR A 747 -9.42 29.49 -7.50
N THR A 748 -10.10 29.99 -6.45
CA THR A 748 -11.14 31.03 -6.61
C THR A 748 -10.53 32.43 -6.88
N PRO A 749 -10.95 33.18 -7.92
CA PRO A 749 -10.48 34.55 -8.23
C PRO A 749 -10.75 35.58 -7.10
N ARG A 750 -10.07 36.73 -7.13
CA ARG A 750 -10.08 37.74 -6.04
C ARG A 750 -11.30 38.67 -6.01
N HIS A 751 -12.22 38.58 -7.00
CA HIS A 751 -13.25 39.59 -7.23
C HIS A 751 -14.32 39.72 -6.12
N ASP A 752 -14.44 38.76 -5.20
CA ASP A 752 -15.52 38.71 -4.20
C ASP A 752 -15.16 39.25 -2.79
N VAL A 753 -14.15 40.13 -2.65
CA VAL A 753 -13.82 40.72 -1.32
C VAL A 753 -13.78 42.25 -1.42
N PRO A 754 -14.73 42.98 -0.79
CA PRO A 754 -14.56 44.41 -0.59
C PRO A 754 -13.31 44.61 0.26
N ALA A 755 -12.39 45.45 -0.21
CA ALA A 755 -11.17 45.78 0.52
C ALA A 755 -11.55 46.24 1.94
N PRO A 756 -10.84 45.81 2.99
CA PRO A 756 -11.07 46.37 4.31
C PRO A 756 -10.75 47.86 4.23
N PHE A 757 -11.72 48.69 4.60
CA PHE A 757 -11.64 50.15 4.69
C PHE A 757 -10.23 50.65 5.03
N CYS A 758 -9.51 51.09 4.00
CA CYS A 758 -8.32 51.90 4.20
C CYS A 758 -8.84 53.30 4.56
N ARG A 759 -8.91 53.64 5.86
CA ARG A 759 -9.08 55.03 6.29
C ARG A 759 -7.85 55.80 5.83
N ILE A 760 -7.95 56.41 4.66
CA ILE A 760 -7.02 57.44 4.20
C ILE A 760 -7.23 58.64 5.15
N LYS A 761 -6.27 58.90 6.03
CA LYS A 761 -6.17 60.22 6.67
C LYS A 761 -5.87 61.24 5.58
N PRO A 762 -6.58 62.38 5.50
CA PRO A 762 -6.28 63.39 4.50
C PRO A 762 -4.89 63.98 4.77
N LEU A 763 -4.11 64.12 3.70
CA LEU A 763 -2.82 64.78 3.68
C LEU A 763 -2.98 66.23 4.17
N ARG A 764 -2.13 66.64 5.12
CA ARG A 764 -1.90 68.06 5.44
C ARG A 764 -1.32 68.77 4.20
N SER A 765 -1.74 70.02 4.05
CA SER A 765 -1.51 70.95 2.94
C SER A 765 -0.06 71.08 2.44
N PRO A 766 0.14 71.44 1.15
CA PRO A 766 1.45 71.72 0.59
C PRO A 766 1.84 73.16 0.93
N ASN A 767 2.73 73.35 1.91
CA ASN A 767 3.57 74.55 2.06
C ASN A 767 4.54 74.32 3.22
N ALA A 768 5.59 73.53 2.99
CA ALA A 768 6.84 73.64 3.73
C ALA A 768 7.92 72.88 2.97
N LEU A 769 9.07 73.54 2.82
CA LEU A 769 10.39 73.01 2.47
C LEU A 769 10.76 73.05 0.98
N ALA A 770 11.14 74.26 0.58
CA ALA A 770 12.35 74.46 -0.21
C ALA A 770 13.60 74.07 0.59
N ALA A 771 14.65 73.69 -0.15
CA ALA A 771 16.07 73.62 0.21
C ALA A 771 16.68 72.26 0.61
N SER A 772 17.85 72.01 0.01
CA SER A 772 18.84 70.93 0.17
C SER A 772 18.38 69.53 -0.29
N ASP A 773 18.61 69.13 -1.54
CA ASP A 773 19.88 68.83 -2.24
C ASP A 773 20.41 67.41 -1.97
N HIS A 774 19.94 66.52 -2.84
CA HIS A 774 20.62 65.43 -3.53
C HIS A 774 21.94 64.81 -3.00
N ARG A 775 21.95 63.47 -3.17
CA ARG A 775 23.03 62.45 -3.14
C ARG A 775 23.16 61.77 -1.76
N ASP A 776 23.08 60.45 -1.62
CA ASP A 776 23.22 59.36 -2.57
C ASP A 776 22.50 58.10 -2.06
N LYS A 777 22.07 57.28 -3.02
CA LYS A 777 21.49 55.93 -2.86
C LYS A 777 22.60 54.97 -2.40
N GLY A 778 22.36 53.82 -1.79
CA GLY A 778 21.12 53.10 -1.57
C GLY A 778 21.36 51.93 -0.62
N ARG A 779 20.42 51.76 0.31
CA ARG A 779 20.21 50.52 1.05
C ARG A 779 18.70 50.37 1.21
N LYS A 780 18.22 49.15 0.97
CA LYS A 780 16.89 48.61 1.30
C LYS A 780 15.77 49.08 0.36
N GLU A 781 14.76 48.29 0.01
CA GLU A 781 14.34 46.90 0.25
C GLU A 781 13.08 46.73 -0.63
N CYS A 782 12.96 45.64 -1.37
CA CYS A 782 11.73 44.84 -1.53
C CYS A 782 12.03 43.58 -2.35
#